data_AF-I0IGU7-F1
#
_entry.id   AF-I0IGU7-F1
#
_cell.length_a   1.000
_cell.length_b   1.000
_cell.length_c   1.000
_cell.angle_alpha   90.00
_cell.angle_beta   90.00
_cell.angle_gamma   90.00
#
_symmetry.space_group_name_H-M   'P 1'
#
loop_
_entity.id
_entity.type
_entity.pdbx_description
1 polymer ?
#
loop_
_entity_poly.entity_id
_entity_poly.type
_entity_poly.pdbx_seq_one_letter_code
_entity_poly.pdbx_strand_id
1 'polypeptide(L)'
;MDDATTLRPATDPSMDLLGDLELRLDALKKWQRESAAHAASVEERERELEAGRRALEEASAELDREREQAAEAAASLEARRAEAEQEQRASAQRRAELDEEAEALRERGETLSRQRDEAEAERARTREEAARLAEDREALQRDRDDLEERGRSVAGQEAEAAAIEGREAALGERSAALQAEREALDARAAELETRDAELEERRVGLGEAEAGAAELAERSAALDAEREALRLRSAELDAFRDELETELQRLNTLESDLQERSADLDAREQRLIDATGKHAADLEASSREQSDHAAEAAAAAETLATLSARLEARETELDGSRKALGDAAEEVRRLTDALAEAEEAAMEMQAQAESGPAAPPAEPAAAGTGPASAVSEEEVAAMRAELDKRAHNLKRAKRKIMDLQDEVRNASDRNGESAIFSSGELDLSEVTELRMKLETREQELAIAKEKLEASAAEVARLRVRVDELLKRGGRSGSALPGDTPDHAARALELDELAAQVTADRNRVLERKSQLKAADALIRSRREKIRDYIKEFRGNHGRARGGGGIDPGKIAQLEQERSTLLEVKRFLQASEAQMVKRWAVQRTASVVATLVIAVAAAAAVSWTAAGVIAQPLYQSTLTLEVREAPGEEALPPGVWLSGYQRDLLSEPVLQEVQNQLQQRDLRLAGSVEGLGERLRGRVGVRGEREALEITFTDPDPKLVVPVLDAVGRGLLIHHMAQDRRAGRMSDTASIRSEAVARDQPVRDERVRFFGMILGGFAVLALLAAIPARLLAGRASRQLPEGAVAELAVLEHPSPLVTEAMEASKATGGGADDEGDVIKPVFRF
;
A
#
# COMPACT_ATOMS: atom_id res chain seq x y z
N MET A 1 -191.36 -28.57 -6.39
CA MET A 1 -191.42 -27.10 -6.50
C MET A 1 -191.98 -26.79 -7.89
N ASP A 2 -193.22 -27.15 -8.21
CA ASP A 2 -194.55 -26.89 -7.56
C ASP A 2 -195.12 -25.56 -8.11
N ASP A 3 -196.39 -25.39 -8.51
CA ASP A 3 -197.64 -26.19 -8.40
C ASP A 3 -198.38 -26.23 -9.77
N ALA A 4 -199.08 -27.30 -10.19
CA ALA A 4 -200.46 -27.75 -9.86
C ALA A 4 -201.61 -26.74 -10.13
N THR A 5 -202.83 -27.01 -10.62
CA THR A 5 -203.60 -28.10 -11.28
C THR A 5 -205.04 -27.50 -11.49
N THR A 6 -205.98 -28.19 -12.19
CA THR A 6 -207.47 -27.97 -12.24
C THR A 6 -208.06 -27.01 -13.31
N LEU A 7 -209.32 -27.15 -13.80
CA LEU A 7 -210.05 -28.33 -14.36
C LEU A 7 -211.43 -27.96 -15.00
N ARG A 8 -211.66 -28.30 -16.29
CA ARG A 8 -212.98 -28.59 -16.95
C ARG A 8 -214.07 -27.46 -17.03
N PRO A 9 -215.23 -27.64 -17.72
CA PRO A 9 -215.60 -28.56 -18.82
C PRO A 9 -216.32 -27.92 -20.04
N ALA A 10 -216.49 -28.74 -21.09
CA ALA A 10 -217.02 -28.48 -22.44
C ALA A 10 -218.51 -28.09 -22.63
N THR A 11 -218.80 -27.48 -23.80
CA THR A 11 -219.95 -27.81 -24.67
C THR A 11 -219.55 -27.76 -26.15
N ASP A 12 -219.89 -28.81 -26.90
CA ASP A 12 -219.83 -28.97 -28.38
C ASP A 12 -221.19 -28.49 -28.99
N PRO A 13 -221.45 -28.43 -30.33
CA PRO A 13 -220.60 -28.84 -31.45
C PRO A 13 -220.60 -27.96 -32.72
N SER A 14 -219.84 -28.45 -33.71
CA SER A 14 -220.11 -28.43 -35.18
C SER A 14 -219.37 -27.44 -36.10
N MET A 15 -218.72 -28.03 -37.11
CA MET A 15 -218.42 -27.48 -38.44
C MET A 15 -217.53 -26.22 -38.55
N ASP A 16 -216.31 -26.28 -38.02
CA ASP A 16 -215.17 -25.65 -38.73
C ASP A 16 -213.87 -26.48 -38.66
N LEU A 17 -213.89 -27.61 -39.38
CA LEU A 17 -212.71 -28.46 -39.57
C LEU A 17 -211.66 -27.85 -40.51
N LEU A 18 -212.00 -26.76 -41.22
CA LEU A 18 -211.01 -25.99 -41.99
C LEU A 18 -210.27 -25.06 -41.02
N GLY A 19 -211.00 -24.32 -40.20
CA GLY A 19 -210.47 -23.44 -39.15
C GLY A 19 -209.56 -24.16 -38.16
N ASP A 20 -209.94 -25.32 -37.61
CA ASP A 20 -209.03 -26.06 -36.70
C ASP A 20 -207.80 -26.65 -37.43
N LEU A 21 -207.90 -26.98 -38.72
CA LEU A 21 -206.73 -27.36 -39.52
C LEU A 21 -205.82 -26.17 -39.83
N GLU A 22 -206.37 -24.99 -40.15
CA GLU A 22 -205.59 -23.77 -40.33
C GLU A 22 -204.96 -23.31 -39.02
N LEU A 23 -205.67 -23.39 -37.90
CA LEU A 23 -205.17 -23.02 -36.58
C LEU A 23 -204.09 -24.01 -36.09
N ARG A 24 -204.22 -25.31 -36.39
CA ARG A 24 -203.12 -26.29 -36.21
C ARG A 24 -201.97 -26.10 -37.17
N LEU A 25 -202.23 -25.73 -38.43
CA LEU A 25 -201.18 -25.48 -39.42
C LEU A 25 -200.39 -24.21 -39.06
N ASP A 26 -201.06 -23.17 -38.55
CA ASP A 26 -200.42 -21.95 -38.07
C ASP A 26 -199.77 -22.14 -36.70
N ALA A 27 -200.31 -23.00 -35.83
CA ALA A 27 -199.61 -23.48 -34.64
C ALA A 27 -198.36 -24.30 -35.01
N LEU A 28 -198.41 -25.12 -36.07
CA LEU A 28 -197.26 -25.87 -36.57
C LEU A 28 -196.23 -24.94 -37.23
N LYS A 29 -196.64 -23.97 -38.05
CA LYS A 29 -195.76 -22.92 -38.59
C LYS A 29 -195.20 -22.01 -37.49
N LYS A 30 -195.94 -21.79 -36.40
CA LYS A 30 -195.49 -21.03 -35.23
C LYS A 30 -194.44 -21.85 -34.48
N TRP A 31 -194.74 -23.10 -34.12
CA TRP A 31 -193.79 -24.03 -33.51
C TRP A 31 -192.56 -24.24 -34.38
N GLN A 32 -192.69 -24.37 -35.70
CA GLN A 32 -191.55 -24.49 -36.62
C GLN A 32 -190.70 -23.21 -36.66
N ARG A 33 -191.31 -22.01 -36.55
CA ARG A 33 -190.57 -20.75 -36.38
C ARG A 33 -189.92 -20.62 -35.01
N GLU A 34 -190.59 -21.08 -33.95
CA GLU A 34 -190.07 -21.06 -32.57
C GLU A 34 -188.94 -22.09 -32.38
N SER A 35 -189.03 -23.27 -32.99
CA SER A 35 -187.96 -24.27 -33.06
C SER A 35 -186.82 -23.85 -33.99
N ALA A 36 -187.09 -23.15 -35.11
CA ALA A 36 -186.04 -22.56 -35.92
C ALA A 36 -185.32 -21.42 -35.20
N ALA A 37 -186.04 -20.59 -34.43
CA ALA A 37 -185.45 -19.55 -33.58
C ALA A 37 -184.67 -20.16 -32.40
N HIS A 38 -185.17 -21.24 -31.79
CA HIS A 38 -184.42 -21.99 -30.77
C HIS A 38 -183.18 -22.67 -31.34
N ALA A 39 -183.25 -23.25 -32.55
CA ALA A 39 -182.09 -23.82 -33.23
C ALA A 39 -181.07 -22.73 -33.55
N ALA A 40 -181.49 -21.59 -34.10
CA ALA A 40 -180.62 -20.44 -34.34
C ALA A 40 -179.98 -19.91 -33.04
N SER A 41 -180.74 -19.83 -31.94
CA SER A 41 -180.25 -19.42 -30.63
C SER A 41 -179.30 -20.46 -30.00
N VAL A 42 -179.51 -21.76 -30.24
CA VAL A 42 -178.57 -22.81 -29.84
C VAL A 42 -177.29 -22.74 -30.68
N GLU A 43 -177.37 -22.61 -32.00
CA GLU A 43 -176.19 -22.42 -32.86
C GLU A 43 -175.45 -21.11 -32.53
N GLU A 44 -176.15 -20.03 -32.19
CA GLU A 44 -175.56 -18.78 -31.72
C GLU A 44 -174.81 -19.00 -30.41
N ARG A 45 -175.41 -19.71 -29.45
CA ARG A 45 -174.78 -20.03 -28.17
C ARG A 45 -173.66 -21.08 -28.29
N GLU A 46 -173.72 -21.96 -29.27
CA GLU A 46 -172.61 -22.86 -29.63
C GLU A 46 -171.47 -22.07 -30.28
N ARG A 47 -171.75 -21.07 -31.13
CA ARG A 47 -170.74 -20.13 -31.66
C ARG A 47 -170.13 -19.27 -30.55
N GLU A 48 -170.92 -18.80 -29.58
CA GLU A 48 -170.43 -18.11 -28.38
C GLU A 48 -169.51 -19.02 -27.55
N LEU A 49 -169.89 -20.28 -27.34
CA LEU A 49 -169.10 -21.27 -26.59
C LEU A 49 -167.84 -21.71 -27.34
N GLU A 50 -167.88 -21.85 -28.67
CA GLU A 50 -166.69 -22.10 -29.49
C GLU A 50 -165.74 -20.88 -29.49
N ALA A 51 -166.27 -19.66 -29.64
CA ALA A 51 -165.46 -18.45 -29.57
C ALA A 51 -164.83 -18.27 -28.18
N GLY A 52 -165.62 -18.47 -27.12
CA GLY A 52 -165.14 -18.45 -25.73
C GLY A 52 -164.11 -19.55 -25.46
N ARG A 53 -164.30 -20.76 -25.99
CA ARG A 53 -163.33 -21.85 -25.90
C ARG A 53 -162.03 -21.52 -26.63
N ARG A 54 -162.10 -21.00 -27.86
CA ARG A 54 -160.89 -20.59 -28.62
C ARG A 54 -160.15 -19.46 -27.90
N ALA A 55 -160.85 -18.45 -27.37
CA ALA A 55 -160.25 -17.40 -26.57
C ALA A 55 -159.59 -17.93 -25.28
N LEU A 56 -160.13 -19.00 -24.68
CA LEU A 56 -159.55 -19.64 -23.48
C LEU A 56 -158.36 -20.55 -23.83
N GLU A 57 -158.39 -21.23 -24.97
CA GLU A 57 -157.25 -21.98 -25.52
C GLU A 57 -156.11 -21.03 -25.97
N GLU A 58 -156.45 -19.88 -26.57
CA GLU A 58 -155.52 -18.80 -26.91
C GLU A 58 -154.90 -18.17 -25.64
N ALA A 59 -155.71 -17.82 -24.64
CA ALA A 59 -155.23 -17.30 -23.36
C ALA A 59 -154.42 -18.32 -22.55
N SER A 60 -154.73 -19.61 -22.63
CA SER A 60 -153.88 -20.66 -22.03
C SER A 60 -152.54 -20.74 -22.75
N ALA A 61 -152.53 -20.70 -24.09
CA ALA A 61 -151.29 -20.68 -24.86
C ALA A 61 -150.49 -19.38 -24.67
N GLU A 62 -151.14 -18.26 -24.35
CA GLU A 62 -150.48 -17.01 -23.95
C GLU A 62 -149.84 -17.16 -22.56
N LEU A 63 -150.59 -17.61 -21.55
CA LEU A 63 -150.07 -17.89 -20.21
C LEU A 63 -148.93 -18.92 -20.19
N ASP A 64 -148.98 -19.94 -21.05
CA ASP A 64 -147.91 -20.95 -21.14
C ASP A 64 -146.65 -20.39 -21.83
N ARG A 65 -146.78 -19.47 -22.80
CA ARG A 65 -145.64 -18.69 -23.33
C ARG A 65 -145.08 -17.70 -22.30
N GLU A 66 -145.94 -17.04 -21.52
CA GLU A 66 -145.49 -16.18 -20.41
C GLU A 66 -144.73 -16.97 -19.35
N ARG A 67 -145.19 -18.19 -19.03
CA ARG A 67 -144.48 -19.13 -18.12
C ARG A 67 -143.15 -19.59 -18.69
N GLU A 68 -143.08 -19.90 -19.98
CA GLU A 68 -141.84 -20.29 -20.66
C GLU A 68 -140.83 -19.13 -20.64
N GLN A 69 -141.25 -17.91 -21.02
CA GLN A 69 -140.43 -16.70 -20.94
C GLN A 69 -140.00 -16.37 -19.50
N ALA A 70 -140.88 -16.57 -18.51
CA ALA A 70 -140.54 -16.36 -17.10
C ALA A 70 -139.54 -17.42 -16.59
N ALA A 71 -139.62 -18.66 -17.06
CA ALA A 71 -138.66 -19.72 -16.75
C ALA A 71 -137.30 -19.47 -17.42
N GLU A 72 -137.26 -19.05 -18.69
CA GLU A 72 -136.04 -18.61 -19.37
C GLU A 72 -135.41 -17.41 -18.66
N ALA A 73 -136.22 -16.41 -18.28
CA ALA A 73 -135.76 -15.24 -17.53
C ALA A 73 -135.18 -15.64 -16.17
N ALA A 74 -135.86 -16.52 -15.42
CA ALA A 74 -135.37 -17.04 -14.14
C ALA A 74 -134.05 -17.81 -14.30
N ALA A 75 -133.95 -18.72 -15.27
CA ALA A 75 -132.72 -19.44 -15.58
C ALA A 75 -131.57 -18.50 -15.98
N SER A 76 -131.85 -17.43 -16.73
CA SER A 76 -130.85 -16.41 -17.09
C SER A 76 -130.36 -15.60 -15.88
N LEU A 77 -131.23 -15.37 -14.88
CA LEU A 77 -130.88 -14.70 -13.63
C LEU A 77 -130.10 -15.62 -12.69
N GLU A 78 -130.45 -16.90 -12.62
CA GLU A 78 -129.67 -17.91 -11.88
C GLU A 78 -128.27 -18.10 -12.49
N ALA A 79 -128.16 -18.16 -13.82
CA ALA A 79 -126.87 -18.22 -14.52
C ALA A 79 -126.00 -16.99 -14.23
N ARG A 80 -126.56 -15.78 -14.38
CA ARG A 80 -125.86 -14.52 -14.05
C ARG A 80 -125.49 -14.41 -12.56
N ARG A 81 -126.31 -14.97 -11.67
CA ARG A 81 -126.00 -15.04 -10.25
C ARG A 81 -124.84 -15.99 -9.98
N ALA A 82 -124.81 -17.17 -10.61
CA ALA A 82 -123.71 -18.12 -10.49
C ALA A 82 -122.40 -17.53 -11.03
N GLU A 83 -122.46 -16.81 -12.16
CA GLU A 83 -121.35 -16.04 -12.74
C GLU A 83 -120.84 -14.97 -11.77
N ALA A 84 -121.73 -14.12 -11.23
CA ALA A 84 -121.36 -13.09 -10.24
C ALA A 84 -120.81 -13.68 -8.93
N GLU A 85 -121.35 -14.81 -8.43
CA GLU A 85 -120.80 -15.52 -7.28
C GLU A 85 -119.42 -16.15 -7.59
N GLN A 86 -119.15 -16.54 -8.84
CA GLN A 86 -117.84 -17.00 -9.29
C GLN A 86 -116.84 -15.85 -9.42
N GLU A 87 -117.24 -14.70 -9.99
CA GLU A 87 -116.42 -13.49 -10.04
C GLU A 87 -116.10 -12.96 -8.64
N GLN A 88 -117.05 -13.02 -7.71
CA GLN A 88 -116.83 -12.63 -6.32
C GLN A 88 -115.82 -13.56 -5.63
N ARG A 89 -115.89 -14.89 -5.87
CA ARG A 89 -114.91 -15.86 -5.34
C ARG A 89 -113.52 -15.64 -5.94
N ALA A 90 -113.42 -15.45 -7.26
CA ALA A 90 -112.15 -15.15 -7.93
C ALA A 90 -111.55 -13.81 -7.45
N SER A 91 -112.39 -12.81 -7.18
CA SER A 91 -111.96 -11.52 -6.63
C SER A 91 -111.52 -11.61 -5.17
N ALA A 92 -112.12 -12.51 -4.38
CA ALA A 92 -111.70 -12.80 -3.01
C ALA A 92 -110.37 -13.58 -2.99
N GLN A 93 -110.19 -14.56 -3.88
CA GLN A 93 -108.93 -15.30 -4.05
C GLN A 93 -107.78 -14.35 -4.42
N ARG A 94 -107.96 -13.49 -5.43
CA ARG A 94 -106.96 -12.48 -5.81
C ARG A 94 -106.63 -11.48 -4.70
N ARG A 95 -107.55 -11.21 -3.76
CA ARG A 95 -107.24 -10.38 -2.58
C ARG A 95 -106.38 -11.14 -1.59
N ALA A 96 -106.71 -12.40 -1.29
CA ALA A 96 -105.87 -13.24 -0.43
C ALA A 96 -104.46 -13.42 -1.02
N GLU A 97 -104.33 -13.67 -2.33
CA GLU A 97 -103.05 -13.76 -3.04
C GLU A 97 -102.21 -12.47 -2.91
N LEU A 98 -102.85 -11.29 -3.02
CA LEU A 98 -102.20 -9.99 -2.87
C LEU A 98 -101.87 -9.64 -1.41
N ASP A 99 -102.69 -10.08 -0.45
CA ASP A 99 -102.43 -9.89 0.98
C ASP A 99 -101.26 -10.79 1.42
N GLU A 100 -101.19 -12.04 0.95
CA GLU A 100 -100.05 -12.96 1.12
C GLU A 100 -98.76 -12.40 0.47
N GLU A 101 -98.83 -11.89 -0.76
CA GLU A 101 -97.68 -11.23 -1.41
C GLU A 101 -97.23 -9.98 -0.62
N ALA A 102 -98.18 -9.19 -0.09
CA ALA A 102 -97.87 -8.03 0.73
C ALA A 102 -97.23 -8.40 2.07
N GLU A 103 -97.58 -9.53 2.70
CA GLU A 103 -96.91 -10.05 3.89
C GLU A 103 -95.51 -10.57 3.57
N ALA A 104 -95.34 -11.37 2.51
CA ALA A 104 -94.03 -11.83 2.07
C ALA A 104 -93.07 -10.67 1.71
N LEU A 105 -93.59 -9.58 1.13
CA LEU A 105 -92.83 -8.36 0.87
C LEU A 105 -92.45 -7.59 2.16
N ARG A 106 -93.30 -7.61 3.20
CA ARG A 106 -92.97 -7.04 4.53
C ARG A 106 -91.87 -7.85 5.21
N GLU A 107 -91.97 -9.17 5.27
CA GLU A 107 -90.94 -10.06 5.86
C GLU A 107 -89.59 -9.91 5.14
N ARG A 108 -89.61 -9.82 3.80
CA ARG A 108 -88.43 -9.55 3.00
C ARG A 108 -87.86 -8.15 3.27
N GLY A 109 -88.71 -7.15 3.46
CA GLY A 109 -88.33 -5.79 3.86
C GLY A 109 -87.65 -5.75 5.24
N GLU A 110 -88.19 -6.43 6.25
CA GLU A 110 -87.55 -6.56 7.57
C GLU A 110 -86.21 -7.27 7.47
N THR A 111 -86.13 -8.34 6.69
CA THR A 111 -84.90 -9.13 6.49
C THR A 111 -83.81 -8.27 5.84
N LEU A 112 -84.15 -7.47 4.84
CA LEU A 112 -83.24 -6.51 4.21
C LEU A 112 -82.83 -5.37 5.17
N SER A 113 -83.71 -4.91 6.07
CA SER A 113 -83.31 -3.96 7.12
C SER A 113 -82.29 -4.59 8.06
N ARG A 114 -82.58 -5.79 8.61
CA ARG A 114 -81.66 -6.53 9.48
C ARG A 114 -80.28 -6.69 8.84
N GLN A 115 -80.22 -7.07 7.56
CA GLN A 115 -78.97 -7.19 6.80
C GLN A 115 -78.25 -5.85 6.58
N ARG A 116 -78.98 -4.75 6.33
CA ARG A 116 -78.36 -3.41 6.26
C ARG A 116 -77.77 -3.02 7.62
N ASP A 117 -78.55 -3.20 8.67
CA ASP A 117 -78.20 -2.74 10.03
C ASP A 117 -77.01 -3.57 10.59
N GLU A 118 -76.93 -4.85 10.25
CA GLU A 118 -75.77 -5.72 10.48
C GLU A 118 -74.54 -5.27 9.68
N ALA A 119 -74.69 -5.03 8.36
CA ALA A 119 -73.59 -4.53 7.52
C ALA A 119 -73.09 -3.13 7.93
N GLU A 120 -73.96 -2.28 8.49
CA GLU A 120 -73.56 -0.99 9.09
C GLU A 120 -72.81 -1.18 10.41
N ALA A 121 -73.17 -2.18 11.24
CA ALA A 121 -72.41 -2.55 12.43
C ALA A 121 -71.02 -3.14 12.09
N GLU A 122 -70.90 -3.96 11.04
CA GLU A 122 -69.59 -4.43 10.54
C GLU A 122 -68.72 -3.27 10.00
N ARG A 123 -69.34 -2.31 9.29
CA ARG A 123 -68.68 -1.09 8.85
C ARG A 123 -68.28 -0.17 10.00
N ALA A 124 -68.95 -0.24 11.15
CA ALA A 124 -68.52 0.47 12.36
C ALA A 124 -67.29 -0.23 12.98
N ARG A 125 -67.35 -1.55 13.22
CA ARG A 125 -66.23 -2.34 13.76
C ARG A 125 -64.94 -2.20 12.95
N THR A 126 -65.03 -2.35 11.64
CA THR A 126 -63.86 -2.22 10.74
C THR A 126 -63.28 -0.80 10.70
N ARG A 127 -64.08 0.24 10.97
CA ARG A 127 -63.57 1.61 11.17
C ARG A 127 -62.88 1.80 12.51
N GLU A 128 -63.41 1.21 13.59
CA GLU A 128 -62.75 1.21 14.91
C GLU A 128 -61.41 0.46 14.89
N GLU A 129 -61.37 -0.70 14.22
CA GLU A 129 -60.14 -1.47 14.01
C GLU A 129 -59.12 -0.68 13.17
N ALA A 130 -59.57 -0.04 12.07
CA ALA A 130 -58.70 0.82 11.27
C ALA A 130 -58.18 2.05 12.04
N ALA A 131 -58.97 2.61 12.96
CA ALA A 131 -58.54 3.71 13.83
C ALA A 131 -57.48 3.25 14.83
N ARG A 132 -57.67 2.10 15.49
CA ARG A 132 -56.66 1.50 16.40
C ARG A 132 -55.36 1.19 15.66
N LEU A 133 -55.43 0.59 14.47
CA LEU A 133 -54.25 0.32 13.64
C LEU A 133 -53.54 1.59 13.15
N ALA A 134 -54.23 2.74 13.10
CA ALA A 134 -53.59 4.03 12.85
C ALA A 134 -52.89 4.56 14.11
N GLU A 135 -53.53 4.46 15.28
CA GLU A 135 -52.95 4.83 16.58
C GLU A 135 -51.69 4.00 16.91
N ASP A 136 -51.77 2.67 16.77
CA ASP A 136 -50.64 1.73 16.90
C ASP A 136 -49.49 2.12 15.95
N ARG A 137 -49.81 2.52 14.72
CA ARG A 137 -48.83 2.93 13.71
C ARG A 137 -48.16 4.25 14.07
N GLU A 138 -48.89 5.21 14.63
CA GLU A 138 -48.27 6.44 15.16
C GLU A 138 -47.40 6.16 16.39
N ALA A 139 -47.81 5.26 17.28
CA ALA A 139 -47.00 4.83 18.42
C ALA A 139 -45.68 4.19 17.97
N LEU A 140 -45.73 3.24 17.04
CA LEU A 140 -44.55 2.61 16.45
C LEU A 140 -43.66 3.61 15.67
N GLN A 141 -44.23 4.69 15.13
CA GLN A 141 -43.43 5.75 14.51
C GLN A 141 -42.73 6.61 15.56
N ARG A 142 -43.38 6.95 16.68
CA ARG A 142 -42.75 7.65 17.82
C ARG A 142 -41.61 6.81 18.40
N ASP A 143 -41.85 5.53 18.69
CA ASP A 143 -40.84 4.58 19.18
C ASP A 143 -39.64 4.49 18.23
N ARG A 144 -39.88 4.52 16.90
CA ARG A 144 -38.81 4.56 15.90
C ARG A 144 -38.02 5.87 15.97
N ASP A 145 -38.69 7.02 16.00
CA ASP A 145 -38.01 8.32 16.00
C ASP A 145 -37.16 8.49 17.28
N ASP A 146 -37.67 8.01 18.42
CA ASP A 146 -36.95 7.85 19.71
C ASP A 146 -35.69 6.95 19.58
N LEU A 147 -35.82 5.81 18.91
CA LEU A 147 -34.70 4.89 18.65
C LEU A 147 -33.66 5.49 17.69
N GLU A 148 -34.09 6.26 16.69
CA GLU A 148 -33.18 7.00 15.82
C GLU A 148 -32.45 8.13 16.58
N GLU A 149 -33.10 8.83 17.52
CA GLU A 149 -32.44 9.81 18.38
C GLU A 149 -31.43 9.15 19.34
N ARG A 150 -31.80 8.04 19.99
CA ARG A 150 -30.87 7.25 20.81
C ARG A 150 -29.68 6.74 19.99
N GLY A 151 -29.91 6.30 18.75
CA GLY A 151 -28.86 5.91 17.81
C GLY A 151 -27.90 7.07 17.48
N ARG A 152 -28.42 8.28 17.26
CA ARG A 152 -27.60 9.50 17.08
C ARG A 152 -26.79 9.84 18.33
N SER A 153 -27.36 9.64 19.52
CA SER A 153 -26.67 9.86 20.81
C SER A 153 -25.51 8.87 21.01
N VAL A 154 -25.74 7.57 20.77
CA VAL A 154 -24.70 6.53 20.85
C VAL A 154 -23.57 6.78 19.83
N ALA A 155 -23.91 7.10 18.57
CA ALA A 155 -22.89 7.45 17.57
C ALA A 155 -22.08 8.71 17.95
N GLY A 156 -22.68 9.65 18.69
CA GLY A 156 -21.98 10.79 19.30
C GLY A 156 -21.00 10.37 20.39
N GLN A 157 -21.41 9.43 21.27
CA GLN A 157 -20.55 8.87 22.32
C GLN A 157 -19.39 8.03 21.75
N GLU A 158 -19.63 7.26 20.69
CA GLU A 158 -18.58 6.52 19.97
C GLU A 158 -17.56 7.48 19.33
N ALA A 159 -18.03 8.58 18.73
CA ALA A 159 -17.16 9.62 18.18
C ALA A 159 -16.35 10.36 19.26
N GLU A 160 -16.92 10.59 20.45
CA GLU A 160 -16.19 11.15 21.59
C GLU A 160 -15.15 10.16 22.16
N ALA A 161 -15.50 8.87 22.26
CA ALA A 161 -14.57 7.83 22.69
C ALA A 161 -13.37 7.70 21.74
N ALA A 162 -13.60 7.68 20.41
CA ALA A 162 -12.52 7.69 19.42
C ALA A 162 -11.66 8.97 19.48
N ALA A 163 -12.26 10.12 19.83
CA ALA A 163 -11.53 11.36 20.04
C ALA A 163 -10.73 11.38 21.36
N ILE A 164 -11.11 10.57 22.36
CA ILE A 164 -10.32 10.33 23.58
C ILE A 164 -9.16 9.39 23.27
N GLU A 165 -9.40 8.24 22.62
CA GLU A 165 -8.35 7.30 22.20
C GLU A 165 -7.27 7.99 21.35
N GLY A 166 -7.67 8.83 20.39
CA GLY A 166 -6.74 9.65 19.60
C GLY A 166 -5.92 10.66 20.40
N ARG A 167 -6.45 11.17 21.53
CA ARG A 167 -5.69 12.03 22.47
C ARG A 167 -4.74 11.21 23.32
N GLU A 168 -5.14 10.03 23.78
CA GLU A 168 -4.28 9.13 24.56
C GLU A 168 -3.10 8.63 23.73
N ALA A 169 -3.33 8.27 22.46
CA ALA A 169 -2.26 7.95 21.51
C ALA A 169 -1.26 9.11 21.34
N ALA A 170 -1.75 10.34 21.12
CA ALA A 170 -0.90 11.52 20.98
C ALA A 170 -0.14 11.89 22.28
N LEU A 171 -0.72 11.61 23.46
CA LEU A 171 -0.04 11.74 24.74
C LEU A 171 1.04 10.65 24.92
N GLY A 172 0.77 9.43 24.46
CA GLY A 172 1.74 8.33 24.41
C GLY A 172 2.95 8.68 23.55
N GLU A 173 2.73 9.10 22.29
CA GLU A 173 3.80 9.58 21.40
C GLU A 173 4.61 10.71 22.04
N ARG A 174 3.95 11.67 22.67
CA ARG A 174 4.62 12.78 23.35
C ARG A 174 5.44 12.33 24.56
N SER A 175 4.97 11.36 25.35
CA SER A 175 5.75 10.80 26.47
C SER A 175 6.98 10.02 26.00
N ALA A 176 6.86 9.24 24.92
CA ALA A 176 7.99 8.54 24.32
C ALA A 176 9.03 9.51 23.74
N ALA A 177 8.59 10.60 23.10
CA ALA A 177 9.48 11.65 22.62
C ALA A 177 10.22 12.36 23.76
N LEU A 178 9.54 12.68 24.87
CA LEU A 178 10.16 13.29 26.06
C LEU A 178 11.13 12.32 26.76
N GLN A 179 10.86 11.01 26.77
CA GLN A 179 11.80 10.01 27.26
C GLN A 179 13.06 9.95 26.38
N ALA A 180 12.91 9.90 25.06
CA ALA A 180 14.05 9.89 24.13
C ALA A 180 14.88 11.18 24.20
N GLU A 181 14.24 12.35 24.38
CA GLU A 181 14.94 13.62 24.62
C GLU A 181 15.74 13.58 25.93
N ARG A 182 15.18 13.01 27.00
CA ARG A 182 15.88 12.81 28.27
C ARG A 182 17.07 11.87 28.13
N GLU A 183 16.90 10.70 27.50
CA GLU A 183 17.99 9.74 27.28
C GLU A 183 19.13 10.36 26.44
N ALA A 184 18.80 11.23 25.49
CA ALA A 184 19.80 12.00 24.72
C ALA A 184 20.49 13.11 25.53
N LEU A 185 19.83 13.70 26.53
CA LEU A 185 20.44 14.65 27.47
C LEU A 185 21.35 13.95 28.49
N ASP A 186 20.90 12.82 29.05
CA ASP A 186 21.69 12.00 29.97
C ASP A 186 22.96 11.46 29.27
N ALA A 187 22.86 11.04 28.00
CA ALA A 187 24.01 10.66 27.18
C ALA A 187 24.98 11.82 26.90
N ARG A 188 24.48 13.04 26.67
CA ARG A 188 25.32 14.25 26.53
C ARG A 188 26.02 14.64 27.83
N ALA A 189 25.38 14.44 28.98
CA ALA A 189 26.01 14.69 30.27
C ALA A 189 27.21 13.77 30.49
N ALA A 190 27.07 12.47 30.16
CA ALA A 190 28.18 11.52 30.21
C ALA A 190 29.30 11.83 29.19
N GLU A 191 28.95 12.34 27.99
CA GLU A 191 29.96 12.82 27.02
C GLU A 191 30.75 14.01 27.60
N LEU A 192 30.08 14.98 28.24
CA LEU A 192 30.72 16.14 28.86
C LEU A 192 31.61 15.72 30.04
N GLU A 193 31.14 14.84 30.93
CA GLU A 193 31.93 14.29 32.04
C GLU A 193 33.21 13.58 31.54
N THR A 194 33.10 12.82 30.44
CA THR A 194 34.26 12.19 29.78
C THR A 194 35.25 13.24 29.24
N ARG A 195 34.74 14.33 28.67
CA ARG A 195 35.57 15.40 28.09
C ARG A 195 36.23 16.28 29.15
N ASP A 196 35.57 16.50 30.28
CA ASP A 196 36.17 17.18 31.44
C ASP A 196 37.28 16.32 32.05
N ALA A 197 37.11 14.99 32.11
CA ALA A 197 38.17 14.06 32.50
C ALA A 197 39.38 14.08 31.53
N GLU A 198 39.15 14.04 30.21
CA GLU A 198 40.21 14.23 29.20
C GLU A 198 40.93 15.58 29.34
N LEU A 199 40.21 16.65 29.72
CA LEU A 199 40.80 17.98 29.87
C LEU A 199 41.69 18.08 31.11
N GLU A 200 41.30 17.49 32.24
CA GLU A 200 42.17 17.46 33.43
C GLU A 200 43.34 16.47 33.25
N GLU A 201 43.18 15.34 32.53
CA GLU A 201 44.32 14.48 32.14
C GLU A 201 45.35 15.26 31.31
N ARG A 202 44.89 16.00 30.29
CA ARG A 202 45.75 16.88 29.48
C ARG A 202 46.41 17.98 30.31
N ARG A 203 45.72 18.51 31.33
CA ARG A 203 46.27 19.54 32.22
C ARG A 203 47.35 18.99 33.14
N VAL A 204 47.19 17.76 33.66
CA VAL A 204 48.24 17.05 34.40
C VAL A 204 49.44 16.80 33.48
N GLY A 205 49.22 16.26 32.28
CA GLY A 205 50.29 16.03 31.30
C GLY A 205 51.01 17.30 30.83
N LEU A 206 50.32 18.45 30.79
CA LEU A 206 50.95 19.75 30.58
C LEU A 206 51.82 20.17 31.77
N GLY A 207 51.36 19.97 33.01
CA GLY A 207 52.18 20.22 34.21
C GLY A 207 53.42 19.33 34.30
N GLU A 208 53.31 18.06 33.90
CA GLU A 208 54.46 17.15 33.76
C GLU A 208 55.42 17.60 32.65
N ALA A 209 54.90 18.09 31.52
CA ALA A 209 55.73 18.65 30.44
C ALA A 209 56.43 19.96 30.84
N GLU A 210 55.78 20.83 31.63
CA GLU A 210 56.39 22.04 32.20
C GLU A 210 57.48 21.68 33.22
N ALA A 211 57.26 20.67 34.07
CA ALA A 211 58.28 20.16 34.99
C ALA A 211 59.49 19.56 34.24
N GLY A 212 59.25 18.75 33.21
CA GLY A 212 60.31 18.20 32.35
C GLY A 212 61.07 19.28 31.57
N ALA A 213 60.39 20.36 31.16
CA ALA A 213 61.05 21.53 30.56
C ALA A 213 61.94 22.28 31.57
N ALA A 214 61.54 22.34 32.84
CA ALA A 214 62.37 22.89 33.91
C ALA A 214 63.61 22.02 34.21
N GLU A 215 63.47 20.69 34.28
CA GLU A 215 64.61 19.77 34.42
C GLU A 215 65.59 19.89 33.24
N LEU A 216 65.07 19.97 32.01
CA LEU A 216 65.89 20.19 30.81
C LEU A 216 66.60 21.56 30.84
N ALA A 217 65.95 22.61 31.35
CA ALA A 217 66.57 23.92 31.53
C ALA A 217 67.70 23.88 32.57
N GLU A 218 67.47 23.29 33.75
CA GLU A 218 68.50 23.09 34.78
C GLU A 218 69.68 22.26 34.24
N ARG A 219 69.40 21.16 33.53
CA ARG A 219 70.41 20.32 32.89
C ARG A 219 71.19 21.05 31.79
N SER A 220 70.55 21.95 31.05
CA SER A 220 71.25 22.80 30.07
C SER A 220 72.19 23.81 30.74
N ALA A 221 71.75 24.44 31.83
CA ALA A 221 72.59 25.35 32.62
C ALA A 221 73.77 24.62 33.27
N ALA A 222 73.56 23.38 33.75
CA ALA A 222 74.64 22.54 34.26
C ALA A 222 75.66 22.16 33.17
N LEU A 223 75.21 21.82 31.96
CA LEU A 223 76.09 21.53 30.82
C LEU A 223 76.87 22.76 30.35
N ASP A 224 76.27 23.96 30.38
CA ASP A 224 76.97 25.21 30.04
C ASP A 224 77.97 25.64 31.12
N ALA A 225 77.68 25.37 32.40
CA ALA A 225 78.67 25.50 33.48
C ALA A 225 79.83 24.51 33.35
N GLU A 226 79.56 23.25 32.98
CA GLU A 226 80.59 22.24 32.69
C GLU A 226 81.44 22.64 31.48
N ARG A 227 80.83 23.22 30.43
CA ARG A 227 81.53 23.75 29.25
C ARG A 227 82.50 24.88 29.62
N GLU A 228 82.10 25.87 30.41
CA GLU A 228 83.04 26.93 30.83
C GLU A 228 84.11 26.39 31.80
N ALA A 229 83.80 25.42 32.67
CA ALA A 229 84.82 24.75 33.48
C ALA A 229 85.86 24.00 32.63
N LEU A 230 85.43 23.30 31.57
CA LEU A 230 86.31 22.68 30.58
C LEU A 230 87.07 23.71 29.75
N ARG A 231 86.46 24.87 29.43
CA ARG A 231 87.11 25.96 28.70
C ARG A 231 88.22 26.62 29.51
N LEU A 232 87.99 26.83 30.80
CA LEU A 232 89.01 27.27 31.77
C LEU A 232 90.13 26.23 31.88
N ARG A 233 89.77 24.94 32.04
CA ARG A 233 90.74 23.84 32.10
C ARG A 233 91.59 23.71 30.82
N SER A 234 91.02 24.02 29.65
CA SER A 234 91.79 24.12 28.40
C SER A 234 92.78 25.28 28.46
N ALA A 235 92.34 26.48 28.86
CA ALA A 235 93.21 27.64 28.96
C ALA A 235 94.35 27.45 30.00
N GLU A 236 94.11 26.73 31.09
CA GLU A 236 95.14 26.29 32.04
C GLU A 236 96.17 25.35 31.40
N LEU A 237 95.71 24.38 30.59
CA LEU A 237 96.57 23.43 29.88
C LEU A 237 97.34 24.07 28.71
N ASP A 238 96.72 25.02 28.01
CA ASP A 238 97.37 25.85 26.99
C ASP A 238 98.49 26.69 27.63
N ALA A 239 98.20 27.40 28.73
CA ALA A 239 99.21 28.17 29.46
C ALA A 239 100.36 27.29 30.00
N PHE A 240 100.06 26.10 30.51
CA PHE A 240 101.08 25.14 30.97
C PHE A 240 101.91 24.54 29.83
N ARG A 241 101.34 24.34 28.64
CA ARG A 241 102.11 24.00 27.43
C ARG A 241 103.04 25.14 27.05
N ASP A 242 102.56 26.38 27.06
CA ASP A 242 103.36 27.54 26.64
C ASP A 242 104.49 27.84 27.66
N GLU A 243 104.27 27.54 28.95
CA GLU A 243 105.32 27.52 29.99
C GLU A 243 106.35 26.39 29.75
N LEU A 244 105.90 25.17 29.43
CA LEU A 244 106.79 24.05 29.07
C LEU A 244 107.58 24.32 27.78
N GLU A 245 106.99 25.00 26.79
CA GLU A 245 107.70 25.41 25.57
C GLU A 245 108.75 26.48 25.90
N THR A 246 108.44 27.42 26.78
CA THR A 246 109.39 28.43 27.26
C THR A 246 110.58 27.81 27.99
N GLU A 247 110.35 26.83 28.89
CA GLU A 247 111.44 26.09 29.52
C GLU A 247 112.18 25.15 28.55
N LEU A 248 111.53 24.61 27.52
CA LEU A 248 112.22 23.90 26.44
C LEU A 248 113.15 24.82 25.63
N GLN A 249 112.70 26.04 25.29
CA GLN A 249 113.54 27.05 24.64
C GLN A 249 114.70 27.48 25.56
N ARG A 250 114.47 27.55 26.89
CA ARG A 250 115.49 27.84 27.90
C ARG A 250 116.52 26.72 28.06
N LEU A 251 116.08 25.46 28.02
CA LEU A 251 116.96 24.29 28.06
C LEU A 251 117.76 24.16 26.76
N ASN A 252 117.17 24.44 25.60
CA ASN A 252 117.85 24.43 24.31
C ASN A 252 118.88 25.57 24.18
N THR A 253 118.59 26.75 24.73
CA THR A 253 119.60 27.83 24.84
C THR A 253 120.70 27.50 25.85
N LEU A 254 120.38 26.84 26.99
CA LEU A 254 121.40 26.28 27.89
C LEU A 254 122.25 25.17 27.22
N GLU A 255 121.66 24.33 26.37
CA GLU A 255 122.39 23.33 25.60
C GLU A 255 123.30 23.99 24.57
N SER A 256 122.84 25.03 23.87
CA SER A 256 123.66 25.85 22.97
C SER A 256 124.82 26.54 23.71
N ASP A 257 124.57 27.15 24.88
CA ASP A 257 125.61 27.74 25.75
C ASP A 257 126.64 26.68 26.21
N LEU A 258 126.20 25.44 26.45
CA LEU A 258 127.07 24.32 26.83
C LEU A 258 127.86 23.76 25.66
N GLN A 259 127.28 23.72 24.44
CA GLN A 259 127.98 23.34 23.21
C GLN A 259 129.00 24.41 22.78
N GLU A 260 128.67 25.71 22.92
CA GLU A 260 129.64 26.79 22.68
C GLU A 260 130.77 26.75 23.72
N ARG A 261 130.46 26.45 24.99
CA ARG A 261 131.48 26.24 26.02
C ARG A 261 132.32 24.98 25.81
N SER A 262 131.76 23.88 25.31
CA SER A 262 132.59 22.71 24.94
C SER A 262 133.48 23.06 23.76
N ALA A 263 132.97 23.75 22.73
CA ALA A 263 133.77 24.19 21.60
C ALA A 263 134.91 25.17 21.97
N ASP A 264 134.70 26.12 22.90
CA ASP A 264 135.81 26.98 23.39
C ASP A 264 136.76 26.23 24.34
N LEU A 265 136.29 25.21 25.09
CA LEU A 265 137.16 24.31 25.84
C LEU A 265 138.03 23.45 24.92
N ASP A 266 137.44 22.82 23.89
CA ASP A 266 138.14 22.02 22.87
C ASP A 266 139.15 22.90 22.11
N ALA A 267 138.75 24.12 21.72
CA ALA A 267 139.65 25.09 21.09
C ALA A 267 140.76 25.57 22.04
N ARG A 268 140.52 25.60 23.35
CA ARG A 268 141.51 25.95 24.37
C ARG A 268 142.46 24.80 24.70
N GLU A 269 141.98 23.56 24.65
CA GLU A 269 142.82 22.36 24.71
C GLU A 269 143.71 22.25 23.46
N GLN A 270 143.15 22.45 22.26
CA GLN A 270 143.94 22.49 21.02
C GLN A 270 145.01 23.58 21.06
N ARG A 271 144.69 24.80 21.55
CA ARG A 271 145.69 25.87 21.76
C ARG A 271 146.80 25.47 22.75
N LEU A 272 146.52 24.62 23.75
CA LEU A 272 147.52 24.10 24.68
C LEU A 272 148.37 22.99 24.05
N ILE A 273 147.77 22.13 23.21
CA ILE A 273 148.48 21.13 22.40
C ILE A 273 149.44 21.83 21.42
N ASP A 274 148.96 22.84 20.69
CA ASP A 274 149.76 23.62 19.75
C ASP A 274 150.91 24.38 20.45
N ALA A 275 150.64 24.97 21.64
CA ALA A 275 151.65 25.68 22.42
C ALA A 275 152.72 24.74 23.03
N THR A 276 152.32 23.55 23.51
CA THR A 276 153.28 22.56 24.04
C THR A 276 154.08 21.88 22.93
N GLY A 277 153.47 21.58 21.78
CA GLY A 277 154.18 21.11 20.59
C GLY A 277 155.21 22.13 20.09
N LYS A 278 154.87 23.43 20.11
CA LYS A 278 155.80 24.50 19.75
C LYS A 278 156.96 24.62 20.74
N HIS A 279 156.70 24.60 22.05
CA HIS A 279 157.78 24.61 23.04
C HIS A 279 158.68 23.37 22.96
N ALA A 280 158.15 22.20 22.61
CA ALA A 280 158.97 21.01 22.37
C ALA A 280 159.91 21.20 21.17
N ALA A 281 159.41 21.76 20.06
CA ALA A 281 160.22 22.06 18.87
C ALA A 281 161.32 23.11 19.16
N ASP A 282 161.00 24.18 19.89
CA ASP A 282 161.97 25.23 20.25
C ASP A 282 163.10 24.67 21.16
N LEU A 283 162.78 23.75 22.09
CA LEU A 283 163.78 23.03 22.91
C LEU A 283 164.63 22.08 22.07
N GLU A 284 164.04 21.36 21.13
CA GLU A 284 164.75 20.44 20.22
C GLU A 284 165.67 21.17 19.23
N ALA A 285 165.38 22.42 18.88
CA ALA A 285 166.27 23.27 18.10
C ALA A 285 167.49 23.70 18.93
N SER A 286 167.27 24.29 20.11
CA SER A 286 168.36 24.81 20.94
C SER A 286 169.30 23.70 21.48
N SER A 287 168.77 22.48 21.69
CA SER A 287 169.56 21.31 22.06
C SER A 287 170.52 20.83 20.94
N ARG A 288 170.18 21.07 19.67
CA ARG A 288 171.06 20.75 18.53
C ARG A 288 172.19 21.77 18.39
N GLU A 289 171.90 23.07 18.54
CA GLU A 289 172.95 24.11 18.54
C GLU A 289 173.98 23.91 19.67
N GLN A 290 173.54 23.46 20.86
CA GLN A 290 174.45 23.13 21.96
C GLN A 290 175.25 21.84 21.74
N SER A 291 174.70 20.85 21.03
CA SER A 291 175.42 19.64 20.58
C SER A 291 176.59 20.01 19.66
N ASP A 292 176.33 20.83 18.65
CA ASP A 292 177.29 21.05 17.58
C ASP A 292 178.46 21.93 18.04
N HIS A 293 178.21 22.93 18.89
CA HIS A 293 179.27 23.68 19.56
C HIS A 293 180.08 22.84 20.57
N ALA A 294 179.48 21.83 21.20
CA ALA A 294 180.22 20.91 22.06
C ALA A 294 181.16 19.99 21.24
N ALA A 295 180.75 19.60 20.03
CA ALA A 295 181.59 18.84 19.10
C ALA A 295 182.77 19.67 18.56
N GLU A 296 182.55 20.93 18.16
CA GLU A 296 183.64 21.85 17.78
C GLU A 296 184.64 22.06 18.92
N ALA A 297 184.16 22.29 20.15
CA ALA A 297 185.01 22.48 21.32
C ALA A 297 185.86 21.22 21.65
N ALA A 298 185.31 20.02 21.45
CA ALA A 298 186.05 18.77 21.65
C ALA A 298 187.18 18.60 20.63
N ALA A 299 186.93 18.87 19.34
CA ALA A 299 187.95 18.80 18.28
C ALA A 299 189.07 19.85 18.47
N ALA A 300 188.72 21.04 18.97
CA ALA A 300 189.69 22.07 19.35
C ALA A 300 190.55 21.66 20.56
N ALA A 301 189.98 20.91 21.52
CA ALA A 301 190.71 20.41 22.68
C ALA A 301 191.71 19.29 22.32
N GLU A 302 191.33 18.36 21.44
CA GLU A 302 192.22 17.26 21.01
C GLU A 302 193.40 17.75 20.16
N THR A 303 193.18 18.75 19.32
CA THR A 303 194.25 19.42 18.55
C THR A 303 195.18 20.26 19.43
N LEU A 304 194.67 20.90 20.49
CA LEU A 304 195.51 21.56 21.50
C LEU A 304 196.32 20.57 22.35
N ALA A 305 195.72 19.44 22.77
CA ALA A 305 196.41 18.42 23.56
C ALA A 305 197.58 17.78 22.79
N THR A 306 197.37 17.46 21.50
CA THR A 306 198.42 16.90 20.63
C THR A 306 199.51 17.91 20.27
N LEU A 307 199.22 19.22 20.24
CA LEU A 307 200.23 20.27 20.13
C LEU A 307 201.01 20.49 21.45
N SER A 308 200.34 20.43 22.60
CA SER A 308 200.97 20.59 23.93
C SER A 308 202.01 19.51 24.21
N ALA A 309 201.62 18.23 24.05
CA ALA A 309 202.54 17.10 24.24
C ALA A 309 203.74 17.14 23.28
N ARG A 310 203.56 17.73 22.09
CA ARG A 310 204.60 17.90 21.06
C ARG A 310 205.48 19.14 21.29
N LEU A 311 205.08 20.05 22.19
CA LEU A 311 205.92 21.14 22.68
C LEU A 311 206.77 20.68 23.88
N GLU A 312 206.20 20.00 24.87
CA GLU A 312 206.94 19.48 26.04
C GLU A 312 208.05 18.50 25.65
N ALA A 313 207.77 17.60 24.70
CA ALA A 313 208.78 16.70 24.12
C ALA A 313 209.92 17.46 23.40
N ARG A 314 209.64 18.64 22.86
CA ARG A 314 210.60 19.46 22.12
C ARG A 314 211.36 20.44 23.03
N GLU A 315 210.76 20.84 24.15
CA GLU A 315 211.40 21.67 25.17
C GLU A 315 212.42 20.87 25.99
N THR A 316 212.10 19.61 26.32
CA THR A 316 213.07 18.66 26.90
C THR A 316 214.21 18.30 25.94
N GLU A 317 213.92 18.17 24.64
CA GLU A 317 214.94 18.04 23.58
C GLU A 317 215.81 19.30 23.43
N LEU A 318 215.23 20.50 23.60
CA LEU A 318 215.95 21.77 23.54
C LEU A 318 216.83 22.05 24.76
N ASP A 319 216.44 21.65 25.97
CA ASP A 319 217.32 21.77 27.15
C ASP A 319 218.45 20.72 27.14
N GLY A 320 218.20 19.53 26.59
CA GLY A 320 219.26 18.60 26.21
C GLY A 320 220.22 19.20 25.18
N SER A 321 219.68 19.84 24.15
CA SER A 321 220.44 20.51 23.08
C SER A 321 221.20 21.74 23.57
N ARG A 322 220.68 22.51 24.53
CA ARG A 322 221.39 23.62 25.19
C ARG A 322 222.58 23.14 26.00
N LYS A 323 222.47 21.98 26.64
CA LYS A 323 223.58 21.35 27.35
C LYS A 323 224.66 20.89 26.36
N ALA A 324 224.24 20.21 25.29
CA ALA A 324 225.12 19.83 24.18
C ALA A 324 225.73 21.05 23.44
N LEU A 325 225.07 22.21 23.41
CA LEU A 325 225.61 23.47 22.88
C LEU A 325 226.61 24.14 23.84
N GLY A 326 226.59 23.80 25.13
CA GLY A 326 227.67 24.13 26.06
C GLY A 326 228.93 23.33 25.72
N ASP A 327 228.79 22.02 25.60
CA ASP A 327 229.91 21.12 25.28
C ASP A 327 230.43 21.36 23.83
N ALA A 328 229.53 21.61 22.88
CA ALA A 328 229.88 21.96 21.50
C ALA A 328 230.41 23.41 21.35
N ALA A 329 230.32 24.27 22.36
CA ALA A 329 231.07 25.54 22.35
C ALA A 329 232.58 25.31 22.59
N GLU A 330 232.96 24.21 23.24
CA GLU A 330 234.36 23.74 23.24
C GLU A 330 234.71 23.03 21.92
N GLU A 331 233.81 22.21 21.36
CA GLU A 331 234.09 21.53 20.09
C GLU A 331 234.07 22.49 18.87
N VAL A 332 233.34 23.61 18.88
CA VAL A 332 233.50 24.69 17.87
C VAL A 332 234.87 25.38 17.98
N ARG A 333 235.49 25.38 19.17
CA ARG A 333 236.88 25.80 19.35
C ARG A 333 237.89 24.84 18.70
N ARG A 334 237.44 23.64 18.33
CA ARG A 334 238.20 22.58 17.66
C ARG A 334 237.77 22.35 16.20
N LEU A 335 236.53 22.70 15.84
CA LEU A 335 236.04 22.70 14.45
C LEU A 335 236.23 24.07 13.78
N THR A 336 236.72 25.07 14.50
CA THR A 336 237.49 26.18 13.90
C THR A 336 238.79 25.65 13.24
N ASP A 337 239.34 24.52 13.69
CA ASP A 337 240.40 23.79 12.97
C ASP A 337 239.86 22.91 11.82
N ALA A 338 238.52 22.78 11.68
CA ALA A 338 237.82 22.05 10.62
C ALA A 338 237.14 22.97 9.59
N LEU A 339 237.65 24.20 9.49
CA LEU A 339 237.83 24.86 8.20
C LEU A 339 238.24 23.85 7.11
N ALA A 340 237.34 23.53 6.17
CA ALA A 340 237.62 23.31 4.72
C ALA A 340 236.53 22.51 3.97
N GLU A 341 235.76 21.62 4.62
CA GLU A 341 235.33 20.38 3.93
C GLU A 341 233.85 20.29 3.49
N ALA A 342 233.01 21.32 3.67
CA ALA A 342 231.56 21.21 3.44
C ALA A 342 230.89 22.43 2.78
N GLU A 343 231.57 23.12 1.86
CA GLU A 343 230.94 24.09 0.94
C GLU A 343 230.28 23.41 -0.28
N GLU A 344 229.35 22.45 -0.08
CA GLU A 344 228.67 21.79 -1.21
C GLU A 344 227.22 21.34 -0.90
N ALA A 345 226.38 21.25 -1.95
CA ALA A 345 224.95 20.89 -1.97
C ALA A 345 223.98 21.82 -1.17
N ALA A 346 223.23 22.73 -1.80
CA ALA A 346 222.03 22.54 -2.67
C ALA A 346 220.72 22.30 -1.88
N MET A 347 219.50 22.70 -2.26
CA MET A 347 218.85 23.71 -3.16
C MET A 347 217.34 23.27 -3.25
N GLU A 348 216.42 24.20 -3.54
CA GLU A 348 215.14 24.01 -4.31
C GLU A 348 213.83 23.30 -3.77
N MET A 349 212.71 24.08 -3.74
CA MET A 349 211.38 23.88 -4.44
C MET A 349 210.06 23.23 -3.85
N GLN A 350 208.90 23.87 -4.18
CA GLN A 350 207.55 23.37 -4.67
C GLN A 350 206.21 23.16 -3.83
N ALA A 351 205.05 22.85 -4.49
CA ALA A 351 203.62 23.18 -4.11
C ALA A 351 202.40 22.37 -4.78
N GLN A 352 201.09 22.70 -4.50
CA GLN A 352 199.75 22.50 -5.25
C GLN A 352 198.61 21.41 -4.92
N ALA A 353 197.28 21.74 -5.16
CA ALA A 353 196.07 20.99 -5.78
C ALA A 353 194.77 20.29 -5.08
N GLU A 354 193.51 20.63 -5.55
CA GLU A 354 192.22 19.91 -6.09
C GLU A 354 191.01 19.03 -5.42
N SER A 355 189.67 19.37 -5.68
CA SER A 355 188.36 18.61 -6.10
C SER A 355 187.20 17.81 -5.25
N GLY A 356 185.84 17.76 -5.65
CA GLY A 356 184.67 16.82 -5.19
C GLY A 356 183.04 17.11 -5.34
N PRO A 357 182.02 16.15 -5.51
CA PRO A 357 180.47 16.38 -5.69
C PRO A 357 179.25 15.29 -5.41
N ALA A 358 177.88 15.64 -5.40
CA ALA A 358 176.54 14.95 -5.88
C ALA A 358 175.26 14.33 -5.02
N ALA A 359 173.89 14.56 -5.33
CA ALA A 359 172.56 13.84 -4.84
C ALA A 359 171.04 14.19 -5.41
N PRO A 360 169.86 13.40 -5.25
CA PRO A 360 168.41 13.52 -5.86
C PRO A 360 166.97 13.18 -5.06
N PRO A 361 165.67 13.07 -5.62
CA PRO A 361 164.24 13.21 -4.95
C PRO A 361 162.92 12.23 -5.18
N ALA A 362 161.60 12.51 -4.73
CA ALA A 362 160.23 11.73 -4.89
C ALA A 362 158.74 12.43 -4.70
N GLU A 363 157.49 11.81 -4.92
CA GLU A 363 156.10 12.42 -5.39
C GLU A 363 154.56 12.00 -4.85
N PRO A 364 153.27 12.24 -5.42
CA PRO A 364 151.87 12.49 -4.75
C PRO A 364 150.40 11.88 -5.25
N ALA A 365 149.14 12.33 -4.80
CA ALA A 365 147.66 11.87 -5.11
C ALA A 365 146.40 12.81 -4.62
N ALA A 366 144.99 12.72 -4.67
CA ALA A 366 143.73 12.18 -5.43
C ALA A 366 142.23 12.63 -4.88
N ALA A 367 140.99 12.54 -5.57
CA ALA A 367 139.54 12.93 -5.08
C ALA A 367 138.15 12.60 -5.91
N GLY A 368 136.83 12.86 -5.46
CA GLY A 368 135.45 12.76 -6.22
C GLY A 368 133.97 12.93 -5.52
N THR A 369 132.75 13.12 -6.21
CA THR A 369 131.28 13.40 -5.68
C THR A 369 129.92 13.19 -6.58
N GLY A 370 128.58 13.33 -6.11
CA GLY A 370 127.25 13.49 -6.92
C GLY A 370 125.71 13.23 -6.36
N PRO A 371 124.52 13.85 -6.83
CA PRO A 371 123.05 13.70 -6.29
C PRO A 371 121.62 13.95 -7.11
N ALA A 372 120.37 13.58 -6.56
CA ALA A 372 118.88 14.11 -6.56
C ALA A 372 117.66 14.01 -7.66
N SER A 373 116.28 14.02 -7.30
CA SER A 373 114.97 14.58 -8.00
C SER A 373 113.45 14.01 -7.74
N ALA A 374 112.32 14.54 -8.38
CA ALA A 374 110.81 14.28 -8.22
C ALA A 374 109.80 14.54 -9.46
N VAL A 375 108.43 14.39 -9.37
CA VAL A 375 107.38 14.53 -10.49
C VAL A 375 105.94 15.07 -10.08
N SER A 376 105.14 15.59 -11.04
CA SER A 376 103.75 16.17 -10.94
C SER A 376 102.69 15.46 -11.86
N GLU A 377 101.70 16.13 -12.50
CA GLU A 377 100.28 16.38 -12.07
C GLU A 377 99.33 16.55 -13.31
N GLU A 378 98.04 16.11 -13.31
CA GLU A 378 97.09 16.34 -14.45
C GLU A 378 95.55 16.32 -14.16
N GLU A 379 95.05 15.83 -13.02
CA GLU A 379 93.64 15.37 -12.88
C GLU A 379 92.52 16.45 -12.74
N VAL A 380 92.87 17.73 -12.54
CA VAL A 380 91.91 18.77 -12.08
C VAL A 380 90.90 19.20 -13.16
N ALA A 381 91.16 18.93 -14.44
CA ALA A 381 90.34 19.45 -15.54
C ALA A 381 88.96 18.77 -15.71
N ALA A 382 88.79 17.52 -15.27
CA ALA A 382 87.63 16.70 -15.66
C ALA A 382 86.30 17.08 -14.98
N MET A 383 86.33 17.57 -13.74
CA MET A 383 85.11 17.70 -12.91
C MET A 383 84.17 18.85 -13.28
N ARG A 384 84.56 19.81 -14.13
CA ARG A 384 83.72 20.99 -14.44
C ARG A 384 82.62 20.75 -15.48
N ALA A 385 82.61 19.62 -16.19
CA ALA A 385 81.69 19.38 -17.31
C ALA A 385 80.32 18.77 -16.93
N GLU A 386 80.16 18.17 -15.73
CA GLU A 386 78.93 17.44 -15.39
C GLU A 386 77.81 18.32 -14.79
N LEU A 387 78.17 19.49 -14.24
CA LEU A 387 77.29 20.29 -13.37
C LEU A 387 76.16 21.01 -14.14
N ASP A 388 76.43 21.56 -15.33
CA ASP A 388 75.44 22.28 -16.15
C ASP A 388 74.29 21.38 -16.65
N LYS A 389 74.53 20.06 -16.76
CA LYS A 389 73.58 19.11 -17.35
C LYS A 389 72.33 18.88 -16.49
N ARG A 390 72.38 19.23 -15.19
CA ARG A 390 71.26 19.04 -14.24
C ARG A 390 70.32 20.24 -14.15
N ALA A 391 70.74 21.45 -14.54
CA ALA A 391 69.93 22.67 -14.40
C ALA A 391 68.76 22.78 -15.41
N HIS A 392 68.85 22.16 -16.59
CA HIS A 392 67.89 22.39 -17.68
C HIS A 392 66.55 21.65 -17.50
N ASN A 393 66.55 20.45 -16.90
CA ASN A 393 65.37 19.58 -16.87
C ASN A 393 64.28 20.06 -15.88
N LEU A 394 64.64 20.75 -14.79
CA LEU A 394 63.69 21.19 -13.76
C LEU A 394 62.69 22.26 -14.27
N LYS A 395 63.09 23.09 -15.24
CA LYS A 395 62.23 24.13 -15.85
C LYS A 395 61.14 23.57 -16.79
N ARG A 396 61.26 22.31 -17.24
CA ARG A 396 60.31 21.72 -18.22
C ARG A 396 59.10 21.05 -17.55
N ALA A 397 59.26 20.50 -16.35
CA ALA A 397 58.17 19.85 -15.61
C ALA A 397 57.13 20.85 -15.09
N LYS A 398 57.57 21.98 -14.51
CA LYS A 398 56.68 22.96 -13.83
C LYS A 398 55.65 23.63 -14.76
N ARG A 399 55.88 23.66 -16.07
CA ARG A 399 54.96 24.33 -17.03
C ARG A 399 53.78 23.46 -17.45
N LYS A 400 53.92 22.13 -17.51
CA LYS A 400 52.86 21.21 -17.99
C LYS A 400 51.79 20.87 -16.94
N ILE A 401 51.82 21.52 -15.78
CA ILE A 401 50.84 21.31 -14.69
C ILE A 401 49.81 22.45 -14.62
N MET A 402 50.16 23.67 -15.04
CA MET A 402 49.19 24.79 -15.12
C MET A 402 48.24 24.64 -16.31
N ASP A 403 48.77 24.27 -17.48
CA ASP A 403 48.01 24.16 -18.74
C ASP A 403 46.84 23.14 -18.68
N LEU A 404 46.79 22.27 -17.67
CA LEU A 404 45.73 21.28 -17.44
C LEU A 404 44.65 21.70 -16.43
N GLN A 405 44.73 22.90 -15.84
CA GLN A 405 43.71 23.38 -14.89
C GLN A 405 42.65 24.31 -15.53
N ASP A 406 42.98 24.99 -16.63
CA ASP A 406 42.03 25.88 -17.32
C ASP A 406 41.12 25.14 -18.32
N GLU A 407 41.55 23.99 -18.86
CA GLU A 407 40.82 23.25 -19.90
C GLU A 407 39.53 22.56 -19.35
N VAL A 408 39.47 22.30 -18.04
CA VAL A 408 38.30 21.69 -17.37
C VAL A 408 37.18 22.72 -17.09
N ARG A 409 37.46 24.02 -17.13
CA ARG A 409 36.51 25.07 -16.72
C ARG A 409 35.63 25.63 -17.85
N ASN A 410 35.93 25.30 -19.10
CA ASN A 410 35.42 26.04 -20.28
C ASN A 410 34.51 25.22 -21.23
N ALA A 411 33.89 24.15 -20.71
CA ALA A 411 33.12 23.17 -21.50
C ALA A 411 31.62 23.06 -21.11
N SER A 412 30.98 24.18 -20.72
CA SER A 412 29.56 24.18 -20.29
C SER A 412 28.63 25.15 -21.04
N ASP A 413 29.15 26.12 -21.81
CA ASP A 413 28.35 27.24 -22.37
C ASP A 413 28.17 27.19 -23.90
N ARG A 414 28.18 25.99 -24.50
CA ARG A 414 27.91 25.81 -25.95
C ARG A 414 27.04 24.59 -26.25
N ASN A 415 25.73 24.79 -26.14
CA ASN A 415 24.74 24.13 -27.00
C ASN A 415 23.44 24.95 -27.01
N GLY A 416 23.25 25.73 -28.07
CA GLY A 416 22.18 26.72 -28.20
C GLY A 416 21.72 26.92 -29.65
N GLU A 417 21.81 25.88 -30.47
CA GLU A 417 21.34 25.92 -31.87
C GLU A 417 19.81 25.83 -31.94
N SER A 418 19.14 26.97 -31.88
CA SER A 418 17.70 27.07 -32.17
C SER A 418 17.45 27.00 -33.68
N ALA A 419 17.40 25.77 -34.22
CA ALA A 419 17.08 25.55 -35.62
C ALA A 419 15.61 25.92 -35.93
N ILE A 420 15.45 26.95 -36.76
CA ILE A 420 14.35 27.25 -37.70
C ILE A 420 13.11 26.34 -37.53
N PHE A 421 12.02 26.90 -37.01
CA PHE A 421 10.67 26.41 -37.33
C PHE A 421 9.79 27.56 -37.83
N SER A 422 9.04 27.29 -38.90
CA SER A 422 8.22 28.28 -39.59
C SER A 422 7.06 28.76 -38.72
N SER A 423 6.74 30.05 -38.82
CA SER A 423 5.56 30.65 -38.18
C SER A 423 4.28 30.20 -38.88
N GLY A 424 3.82 28.99 -38.56
CA GLY A 424 2.40 28.66 -38.69
C GLY A 424 1.63 29.44 -37.63
N GLU A 425 0.58 30.16 -38.05
CA GLU A 425 -0.29 30.92 -37.15
C GLU A 425 -1.19 29.94 -36.39
N LEU A 426 -0.64 29.40 -35.29
CA LEU A 426 -1.25 28.33 -34.50
C LEU A 426 -2.36 28.87 -33.60
N ASP A 427 -3.59 28.55 -34.01
CA ASP A 427 -4.83 29.01 -33.41
C ASP A 427 -4.95 28.65 -31.90
N LEU A 428 -5.72 29.47 -31.18
CA LEU A 428 -5.94 29.33 -29.74
C LEU A 428 -6.59 27.97 -29.38
N SER A 429 -7.31 27.37 -30.33
CA SER A 429 -7.91 26.04 -30.21
C SER A 429 -6.88 24.95 -29.88
N GLU A 430 -5.77 24.85 -30.61
CA GLU A 430 -4.73 23.82 -30.37
C GLU A 430 -4.12 23.92 -28.97
N VAL A 431 -3.93 25.14 -28.45
CA VAL A 431 -3.42 25.35 -27.09
C VAL A 431 -4.40 24.81 -26.04
N THR A 432 -5.70 24.98 -26.26
CA THR A 432 -6.73 24.42 -25.36
C THR A 432 -6.85 22.89 -25.48
N GLU A 433 -6.71 22.34 -26.68
CA GLU A 433 -6.73 20.89 -26.90
C GLU A 433 -5.51 20.21 -26.27
N LEU A 434 -4.31 20.79 -26.42
CA LEU A 434 -3.07 20.33 -25.78
C LEU A 434 -3.17 20.39 -24.24
N ARG A 435 -3.86 21.40 -23.69
CA ARG A 435 -4.11 21.50 -22.25
C ARG A 435 -5.04 20.37 -21.76
N MET A 436 -6.15 20.10 -22.43
CA MET A 436 -7.03 18.97 -22.08
C MET A 436 -6.32 17.62 -22.22
N LYS A 437 -5.55 17.42 -23.30
CA LYS A 437 -4.71 16.22 -23.51
C LYS A 437 -3.62 16.04 -22.44
N LEU A 438 -3.16 17.12 -21.80
CA LEU A 438 -2.24 17.07 -20.66
C LEU A 438 -2.97 16.62 -19.38
N GLU A 439 -4.12 17.22 -19.09
CA GLU A 439 -4.90 16.99 -17.87
C GLU A 439 -5.39 15.52 -17.77
N THR A 440 -5.91 14.95 -18.86
CA THR A 440 -6.26 13.52 -18.92
C THR A 440 -5.05 12.63 -18.66
N ARG A 441 -3.88 12.96 -19.21
CA ARG A 441 -2.63 12.20 -19.01
C ARG A 441 -2.12 12.26 -17.58
N GLU A 442 -2.41 13.33 -16.86
CA GLU A 442 -2.06 13.46 -15.44
C GLU A 442 -2.98 12.64 -14.54
N GLN A 443 -4.28 12.55 -14.88
CA GLN A 443 -5.23 11.66 -14.21
C GLN A 443 -4.89 10.17 -14.45
N GLU A 444 -4.58 9.79 -15.70
CA GLU A 444 -4.08 8.44 -16.05
C GLU A 444 -2.84 8.05 -15.21
N LEU A 445 -1.90 8.99 -15.04
CA LEU A 445 -0.66 8.75 -14.31
C LEU A 445 -0.88 8.64 -12.79
N ALA A 446 -1.80 9.43 -12.22
CA ALA A 446 -2.17 9.32 -10.80
C ALA A 446 -2.76 7.95 -10.47
N ILE A 447 -3.73 7.46 -11.25
CA ILE A 447 -4.35 6.13 -11.11
C ILE A 447 -3.30 5.01 -11.26
N ALA A 448 -2.30 5.21 -12.12
CA ALA A 448 -1.23 4.24 -12.31
C ALA A 448 -0.20 4.23 -11.16
N LYS A 449 0.01 5.36 -10.45
CA LYS A 449 0.81 5.43 -9.22
C LYS A 449 0.13 4.70 -8.06
N GLU A 450 -1.16 4.94 -7.84
CA GLU A 450 -1.96 4.24 -6.82
C GLU A 450 -1.90 2.70 -6.99
N LYS A 451 -2.06 2.22 -8.24
CA LYS A 451 -1.95 0.79 -8.57
C LYS A 451 -0.52 0.23 -8.38
N LEU A 452 0.51 1.05 -8.55
CA LEU A 452 1.89 0.65 -8.24
C LEU A 452 2.09 0.48 -6.73
N GLU A 453 1.57 1.40 -5.92
CA GLU A 453 1.70 1.35 -4.46
C GLU A 453 0.92 0.17 -3.86
N ALA A 454 -0.28 -0.11 -4.35
CA ALA A 454 -1.04 -1.31 -3.98
C ALA A 454 -0.25 -2.61 -4.27
N SER A 455 0.31 -2.75 -5.47
CA SER A 455 1.11 -3.95 -5.83
C SER A 455 2.45 -4.03 -5.08
N ALA A 456 3.05 -2.91 -4.68
CA ALA A 456 4.23 -2.91 -3.81
C ALA A 456 3.89 -3.37 -2.38
N ALA A 457 2.72 -3.00 -1.84
CA ALA A 457 2.24 -3.46 -0.54
C ALA A 457 1.91 -4.97 -0.54
N GLU A 458 1.40 -5.50 -1.64
CA GLU A 458 1.16 -6.94 -1.82
C GLU A 458 2.47 -7.75 -1.81
N VAL A 459 3.49 -7.34 -2.56
CA VAL A 459 4.83 -7.95 -2.53
C VAL A 459 5.45 -7.90 -1.13
N ALA A 460 5.22 -6.82 -0.37
CA ALA A 460 5.67 -6.73 1.02
C ALA A 460 4.98 -7.75 1.94
N ARG A 461 3.66 -7.96 1.81
CA ARG A 461 2.91 -8.99 2.56
C ARG A 461 3.38 -10.41 2.23
N LEU A 462 3.59 -10.72 0.97
CA LEU A 462 4.09 -12.03 0.54
C LEU A 462 5.48 -12.33 1.12
N ARG A 463 6.37 -11.32 1.16
CA ARG A 463 7.68 -11.46 1.80
C ARG A 463 7.58 -11.79 3.29
N VAL A 464 6.71 -11.12 4.04
CA VAL A 464 6.48 -11.42 5.46
C VAL A 464 5.98 -12.86 5.66
N ARG A 465 5.10 -13.35 4.78
CA ARG A 465 4.64 -14.76 4.82
C ARG A 465 5.78 -15.75 4.57
N VAL A 466 6.69 -15.48 3.63
CA VAL A 466 7.89 -16.31 3.41
C VAL A 466 8.82 -16.28 4.64
N ASP A 467 9.09 -15.10 5.20
CA ASP A 467 9.90 -14.95 6.42
C ASP A 467 9.28 -15.68 7.64
N GLU A 468 7.95 -15.74 7.74
CA GLU A 468 7.25 -16.55 8.76
C GLU A 468 7.41 -18.06 8.54
N LEU A 469 7.22 -18.54 7.30
CA LEU A 469 7.36 -19.96 6.97
C LEU A 469 8.79 -20.45 7.24
N LEU A 470 9.81 -19.66 6.87
CA LEU A 470 11.21 -19.93 7.19
C LEU A 470 11.47 -19.98 8.70
N LYS A 471 10.92 -19.02 9.48
CA LYS A 471 11.03 -19.01 10.95
C LYS A 471 10.34 -20.20 11.61
N ARG A 472 9.22 -20.70 11.06
CA ARG A 472 8.53 -21.90 11.56
C ARG A 472 9.30 -23.17 11.21
N GLY A 473 9.88 -23.28 10.01
CA GLY A 473 10.75 -24.40 9.62
C GLY A 473 12.01 -24.51 10.49
N GLY A 474 12.69 -23.38 10.74
CA GLY A 474 13.98 -23.34 11.45
C GLY A 474 13.96 -23.71 12.93
N ARG A 475 12.80 -23.96 13.56
CA ARG A 475 12.70 -24.36 14.98
C ARG A 475 12.50 -25.86 15.22
N SER A 476 12.22 -26.66 14.19
CA SER A 476 11.94 -28.10 14.32
C SER A 476 13.21 -28.99 14.39
N GLY A 477 14.27 -28.52 15.05
CA GLY A 477 15.61 -29.13 15.06
C GLY A 477 15.79 -30.42 15.86
N SER A 478 14.72 -31.21 16.07
CA SER A 478 14.77 -32.50 16.79
C SER A 478 13.82 -33.58 16.26
N ALA A 479 13.39 -33.48 15.00
CA ALA A 479 12.71 -34.59 14.33
C ALA A 479 13.69 -35.73 14.01
N LEU A 480 13.33 -36.95 14.40
CA LEU A 480 14.14 -38.16 14.14
C LEU A 480 14.16 -38.51 12.64
N PRO A 481 15.25 -39.10 12.13
CA PRO A 481 15.36 -39.50 10.72
C PRO A 481 14.45 -40.71 10.43
N GLY A 482 13.20 -40.46 10.06
CA GLY A 482 12.25 -41.52 9.72
C GLY A 482 10.90 -41.06 9.17
N ASP A 483 10.41 -39.85 9.51
CA ASP A 483 8.98 -39.55 9.34
C ASP A 483 8.62 -38.34 8.44
N THR A 484 7.53 -38.57 7.68
CA THR A 484 6.74 -37.64 6.83
C THR A 484 7.28 -37.16 5.46
N PRO A 485 6.49 -37.35 4.37
CA PRO A 485 6.68 -36.67 3.07
C PRO A 485 6.40 -35.15 3.09
N ASP A 486 5.79 -34.64 4.17
CA ASP A 486 5.28 -33.27 4.31
C ASP A 486 6.38 -32.20 4.17
N HIS A 487 7.61 -32.50 4.59
CA HIS A 487 8.76 -31.62 4.43
C HIS A 487 9.12 -31.33 2.95
N ALA A 488 8.91 -32.29 2.04
CA ALA A 488 9.18 -32.08 0.61
C ALA A 488 8.11 -31.20 -0.05
N ALA A 489 6.84 -31.35 0.34
CA ALA A 489 5.75 -30.49 -0.14
C ALA A 489 5.95 -29.03 0.30
N ARG A 490 6.33 -28.80 1.56
CA ARG A 490 6.59 -27.46 2.11
C ARG A 490 7.83 -26.78 1.51
N ALA A 491 8.83 -27.55 1.10
CA ALA A 491 9.97 -27.02 0.36
C ALA A 491 9.55 -26.49 -1.03
N LEU A 492 8.70 -27.24 -1.75
CA LEU A 492 8.14 -26.80 -3.03
C LEU A 492 7.24 -25.57 -2.89
N GLU A 493 6.37 -25.49 -1.86
CA GLU A 493 5.56 -24.27 -1.60
C GLU A 493 6.45 -23.04 -1.32
N LEU A 494 7.56 -23.22 -0.59
CA LEU A 494 8.52 -22.15 -0.32
C LEU A 494 9.24 -21.66 -1.60
N ASP A 495 9.71 -22.57 -2.45
CA ASP A 495 10.37 -22.22 -3.72
C ASP A 495 9.39 -21.54 -4.70
N GLU A 496 8.14 -22.01 -4.78
CA GLU A 496 7.09 -21.38 -5.61
C GLU A 496 6.75 -19.96 -5.13
N LEU A 497 6.56 -19.77 -3.81
CA LEU A 497 6.34 -18.45 -3.22
C LEU A 497 7.54 -17.52 -3.41
N ALA A 498 8.78 -18.02 -3.29
CA ALA A 498 9.98 -17.23 -3.52
C ALA A 498 10.13 -16.81 -5.00
N ALA A 499 9.78 -17.70 -5.94
CA ALA A 499 9.73 -17.39 -7.36
C ALA A 499 8.65 -16.32 -7.67
N GLN A 500 7.45 -16.45 -7.10
CA GLN A 500 6.36 -15.49 -7.28
C GLN A 500 6.74 -14.10 -6.74
N VAL A 501 7.24 -14.01 -5.50
CA VAL A 501 7.72 -12.75 -4.89
C VAL A 501 8.78 -12.09 -5.76
N THR A 502 9.68 -12.87 -6.36
CA THR A 502 10.73 -12.36 -7.26
C THR A 502 10.15 -11.83 -8.57
N ALA A 503 9.20 -12.54 -9.18
CA ALA A 503 8.52 -12.11 -10.40
C ALA A 503 7.72 -10.81 -10.21
N ASP A 504 6.93 -10.72 -9.13
CA ASP A 504 6.10 -9.55 -8.86
C ASP A 504 6.93 -8.33 -8.40
N ARG A 505 8.02 -8.52 -7.66
CA ARG A 505 9.01 -7.46 -7.40
C ARG A 505 9.56 -6.88 -8.70
N ASN A 506 9.89 -7.72 -9.68
CA ASN A 506 10.42 -7.26 -10.97
C ASN A 506 9.36 -6.50 -11.79
N ARG A 507 8.10 -6.96 -11.82
CA ARG A 507 6.96 -6.25 -12.42
C ARG A 507 6.73 -4.87 -11.80
N VAL A 508 6.85 -4.75 -10.48
CA VAL A 508 6.76 -3.47 -9.75
C VAL A 508 7.92 -2.53 -10.14
N LEU A 509 9.14 -3.03 -10.25
CA LEU A 509 10.29 -2.22 -10.68
C LEU A 509 10.15 -1.72 -12.13
N GLU A 510 9.63 -2.56 -13.03
CA GLU A 510 9.36 -2.18 -14.43
C GLU A 510 8.28 -1.10 -14.53
N ARG A 511 7.13 -1.28 -13.88
CA ARG A 511 6.07 -0.25 -13.83
C ARG A 511 6.57 1.07 -13.22
N LYS A 512 7.48 1.00 -12.24
CA LYS A 512 8.11 2.17 -11.62
C LYS A 512 9.08 2.90 -12.56
N SER A 513 9.74 2.23 -13.50
CA SER A 513 10.57 2.89 -14.53
C SER A 513 9.71 3.50 -15.63
N GLN A 514 8.67 2.80 -16.09
CA GLN A 514 7.68 3.30 -17.04
C GLN A 514 6.99 4.58 -16.54
N LEU A 515 6.58 4.62 -15.26
CA LEU A 515 5.98 5.81 -14.64
C LEU A 515 6.95 7.00 -14.52
N LYS A 516 8.24 6.76 -14.22
CA LYS A 516 9.26 7.81 -14.25
C LYS A 516 9.44 8.42 -15.64
N ALA A 517 9.37 7.61 -16.70
CA ALA A 517 9.43 8.09 -18.09
C ALA A 517 8.19 8.92 -18.45
N ALA A 518 6.99 8.51 -18.01
CA ALA A 518 5.76 9.27 -18.19
C ALA A 518 5.79 10.62 -17.44
N ASP A 519 6.25 10.65 -16.19
CA ASP A 519 6.45 11.89 -15.41
C ASP A 519 7.47 12.85 -16.06
N ALA A 520 8.44 12.33 -16.82
CA ALA A 520 9.39 13.16 -17.58
C ALA A 520 8.73 13.77 -18.84
N LEU A 521 7.94 12.97 -19.58
CA LEU A 521 7.21 13.43 -20.78
C LEU A 521 6.12 14.46 -20.44
N ILE A 522 5.42 14.33 -19.31
CA ILE A 522 4.44 15.33 -18.87
C ILE A 522 5.15 16.63 -18.47
N ARG A 523 6.30 16.56 -17.79
CA ARG A 523 7.08 17.76 -17.43
C ARG A 523 7.60 18.51 -18.66
N SER A 524 8.18 17.84 -19.65
CA SER A 524 8.64 18.53 -20.88
C SER A 524 7.49 19.11 -21.71
N ARG A 525 6.29 18.51 -21.68
CA ARG A 525 5.08 19.11 -22.27
C ARG A 525 4.60 20.35 -21.49
N ARG A 526 4.56 20.31 -20.16
CA ARG A 526 4.25 21.47 -19.30
C ARG A 526 5.22 22.63 -19.56
N GLU A 527 6.50 22.33 -19.78
CA GLU A 527 7.54 23.32 -20.08
C GLU A 527 7.31 23.97 -21.45
N LYS A 528 7.13 23.17 -22.52
CA LYS A 528 6.78 23.69 -23.86
C LYS A 528 5.51 24.55 -23.86
N ILE A 529 4.45 24.13 -23.15
CA ILE A 529 3.22 24.93 -23.04
C ILE A 529 3.49 26.26 -22.29
N ARG A 530 4.31 26.24 -21.24
CA ARG A 530 4.68 27.46 -20.49
C ARG A 530 5.47 28.44 -21.36
N ASP A 531 6.40 27.95 -22.16
CA ASP A 531 7.24 28.80 -23.01
C ASP A 531 6.46 29.35 -24.21
N TYR A 532 5.57 28.55 -24.81
CA TYR A 532 4.60 29.03 -25.81
C TYR A 532 3.72 30.16 -25.25
N ILE A 533 3.24 30.03 -24.00
CA ILE A 533 2.46 31.08 -23.31
C ILE A 533 3.31 32.34 -23.02
N LYS A 534 4.63 32.22 -22.76
CA LYS A 534 5.53 33.38 -22.64
C LYS A 534 5.69 34.09 -23.99
N GLU A 535 5.94 33.33 -25.06
CA GLU A 535 6.19 33.85 -26.40
C GLU A 535 4.98 34.59 -26.97
N PHE A 536 3.80 33.97 -26.86
CA PHE A 536 2.51 34.57 -27.23
C PHE A 536 2.25 35.89 -26.46
N ARG A 537 2.54 35.91 -25.15
CA ARG A 537 2.42 37.12 -24.31
C ARG A 537 3.48 38.18 -24.63
N GLY A 538 4.66 37.77 -25.11
CA GLY A 538 5.73 38.66 -25.55
C GLY A 538 5.39 39.41 -26.83
N ASN A 539 4.85 38.71 -27.84
CA ASN A 539 4.49 39.33 -29.13
C ASN A 539 3.31 40.32 -29.00
N HIS A 540 2.25 39.96 -28.27
CA HIS A 540 1.14 40.89 -28.01
C HIS A 540 1.55 42.13 -27.18
N GLY A 541 2.69 42.10 -26.49
CA GLY A 541 3.24 43.28 -25.80
C GLY A 541 3.75 44.38 -26.73
N ARG A 542 4.07 44.08 -28.01
CA ARG A 542 4.60 45.06 -28.98
C ARG A 542 3.54 45.58 -29.96
N ALA A 543 2.48 44.82 -30.22
CA ALA A 543 1.42 45.15 -31.16
C ALA A 543 0.39 46.19 -30.62
N ARG A 544 0.87 47.24 -29.94
CA ARG A 544 0.02 48.33 -29.40
C ARG A 544 0.47 49.74 -29.80
N GLY A 545 1.36 49.85 -30.78
CA GLY A 545 1.55 51.07 -31.58
C GLY A 545 0.46 51.17 -32.65
N GLY A 546 -0.13 52.35 -32.82
CA GLY A 546 -1.32 52.52 -33.66
C GLY A 546 -1.03 52.39 -35.16
N GLY A 547 -1.79 51.51 -35.84
CA GLY A 547 -2.02 51.52 -37.28
C GLY A 547 -3.52 51.51 -37.53
N GLY A 548 -4.00 52.35 -38.46
CA GLY A 548 -5.43 52.40 -38.79
C GLY A 548 -5.91 51.07 -39.38
N ILE A 549 -7.08 50.59 -38.95
CA ILE A 549 -7.68 49.38 -39.50
C ILE A 549 -8.18 49.70 -40.90
N ASP A 550 -7.56 49.09 -41.90
CA ASP A 550 -7.97 49.15 -43.31
C ASP A 550 -9.42 48.61 -43.44
N PRO A 551 -10.37 49.37 -44.01
CA PRO A 551 -11.76 48.92 -44.14
C PRO A 551 -11.90 47.66 -45.00
N GLY A 552 -10.95 47.36 -45.91
CA GLY A 552 -10.92 46.08 -46.63
C GLY A 552 -10.78 44.88 -45.68
N LYS A 553 -10.01 45.03 -44.58
CA LYS A 553 -9.90 44.00 -43.54
C LYS A 553 -11.12 43.93 -42.63
N ILE A 554 -11.92 44.98 -42.52
CA ILE A 554 -13.20 44.92 -41.77
C ILE A 554 -14.18 44.01 -42.51
N ALA A 555 -14.34 44.19 -43.82
CA ALA A 555 -15.17 43.31 -44.64
C ALA A 555 -14.69 41.84 -44.60
N GLN A 556 -13.37 41.63 -44.66
CA GLN A 556 -12.78 40.29 -44.52
C GLN A 556 -13.04 39.69 -43.13
N LEU A 557 -12.86 40.45 -42.04
CA LEU A 557 -13.16 40.01 -40.67
C LEU A 557 -14.65 39.79 -40.42
N GLU A 558 -15.55 40.43 -41.16
CA GLU A 558 -16.99 40.15 -41.14
C GLU A 558 -17.34 38.86 -41.89
N GLN A 559 -16.65 38.55 -42.99
CA GLN A 559 -16.77 37.28 -43.71
C GLN A 559 -16.13 36.10 -42.93
N GLU A 560 -15.02 36.35 -42.24
CA GLU A 560 -14.42 35.41 -41.29
C GLU A 560 -15.32 35.24 -40.06
N ARG A 561 -15.99 36.29 -39.57
CA ARG A 561 -17.01 36.16 -38.52
C ARG A 561 -18.24 35.37 -38.96
N SER A 562 -18.74 35.55 -40.18
CA SER A 562 -19.92 34.80 -40.64
C SER A 562 -19.60 33.32 -40.82
N THR A 563 -18.45 32.99 -41.40
CA THR A 563 -17.96 31.60 -41.50
C THR A 563 -17.64 31.00 -40.13
N LEU A 564 -17.03 31.74 -39.18
CA LEU A 564 -16.84 31.28 -37.80
C LEU A 564 -18.16 31.08 -37.04
N LEU A 565 -19.19 31.88 -37.30
CA LEU A 565 -20.54 31.68 -36.73
C LEU A 565 -21.25 30.47 -37.34
N GLU A 566 -21.05 30.20 -38.63
CA GLU A 566 -21.58 29.03 -39.32
C GLU A 566 -20.86 27.75 -38.87
N VAL A 567 -19.53 27.77 -38.75
CA VAL A 567 -18.73 26.70 -38.13
C VAL A 567 -19.12 26.49 -36.67
N LYS A 568 -19.32 27.56 -35.88
CA LYS A 568 -19.81 27.43 -34.49
C LYS A 568 -21.19 26.76 -34.45
N ARG A 569 -22.11 27.12 -35.34
CA ARG A 569 -23.43 26.47 -35.44
C ARG A 569 -23.33 25.00 -35.88
N PHE A 570 -22.46 24.68 -36.83
CA PHE A 570 -22.20 23.30 -37.25
C PHE A 570 -21.57 22.47 -36.13
N LEU A 571 -20.63 23.05 -35.37
CA LEU A 571 -20.05 22.44 -34.17
C LEU A 571 -21.13 22.24 -33.10
N GLN A 572 -21.91 23.25 -32.73
CA GLN A 572 -23.00 23.09 -31.76
C GLN A 572 -24.05 22.05 -32.19
N ALA A 573 -24.39 21.96 -33.48
CA ALA A 573 -25.32 20.96 -34.01
C ALA A 573 -24.73 19.53 -34.01
N SER A 574 -23.45 19.39 -34.36
CA SER A 574 -22.74 18.10 -34.33
C SER A 574 -22.40 17.65 -32.92
N GLU A 575 -22.03 18.55 -32.01
CA GLU A 575 -21.95 18.32 -30.57
C GLU A 575 -23.30 17.86 -30.02
N ALA A 576 -24.41 18.54 -30.34
CA ALA A 576 -25.74 18.13 -29.89
C ALA A 576 -26.10 16.71 -30.38
N GLN A 577 -25.81 16.35 -31.63
CA GLN A 577 -26.01 14.98 -32.13
C GLN A 577 -25.06 13.96 -31.50
N MET A 578 -23.78 14.33 -31.30
CA MET A 578 -22.76 13.46 -30.72
C MET A 578 -23.06 13.19 -29.24
N VAL A 579 -23.38 14.23 -28.46
CA VAL A 579 -23.87 14.14 -27.08
C VAL A 579 -25.15 13.31 -27.01
N LYS A 580 -26.11 13.49 -27.93
CA LYS A 580 -27.34 12.68 -27.95
C LYS A 580 -27.04 11.19 -28.20
N ARG A 581 -26.11 10.85 -29.10
CA ARG A 581 -25.63 9.46 -29.30
C ARG A 581 -24.88 8.93 -28.09
N TRP A 582 -23.98 9.73 -27.51
CA TRP A 582 -23.15 9.33 -26.36
C TRP A 582 -23.96 9.16 -25.08
N ALA A 583 -24.98 9.99 -24.87
CA ALA A 583 -25.94 9.88 -23.77
C ALA A 583 -26.79 8.60 -23.89
N VAL A 584 -27.33 8.29 -25.08
CA VAL A 584 -28.09 7.05 -25.32
C VAL A 584 -27.20 5.81 -25.13
N GLN A 585 -25.95 5.85 -25.58
CA GLN A 585 -25.02 4.74 -25.40
C GLN A 585 -24.61 4.56 -23.92
N ARG A 586 -24.53 5.65 -23.15
CA ARG A 586 -24.29 5.63 -21.69
C ARG A 586 -25.52 5.18 -20.88
N THR A 587 -26.75 5.59 -21.23
CA THR A 587 -27.94 5.10 -20.52
C THR A 587 -28.16 3.62 -20.79
N ALA A 588 -27.95 3.15 -22.03
CA ALA A 588 -27.99 1.73 -22.37
C ALA A 588 -26.95 0.91 -21.60
N SER A 589 -25.70 1.38 -21.49
CA SER A 589 -24.67 0.66 -20.74
C SER A 589 -24.90 0.68 -19.22
N VAL A 590 -25.39 1.80 -18.65
CA VAL A 590 -25.76 1.88 -17.22
C VAL A 590 -26.92 0.95 -16.89
N VAL A 591 -27.98 0.90 -17.72
CA VAL A 591 -29.09 -0.04 -17.52
C VAL A 591 -28.63 -1.49 -17.65
N ALA A 592 -27.81 -1.83 -18.66
CA ALA A 592 -27.26 -3.18 -18.78
C ALA A 592 -26.39 -3.57 -17.58
N THR A 593 -25.53 -2.66 -17.10
CA THR A 593 -24.69 -2.89 -15.90
C THR A 593 -25.55 -3.06 -14.65
N LEU A 594 -26.64 -2.29 -14.51
CA LEU A 594 -27.57 -2.42 -13.38
C LEU A 594 -28.31 -3.76 -13.41
N VAL A 595 -28.78 -4.22 -14.57
CA VAL A 595 -29.41 -5.55 -14.72
C VAL A 595 -28.43 -6.67 -14.40
N ILE A 596 -27.19 -6.59 -14.87
CA ILE A 596 -26.13 -7.55 -14.53
C ILE A 596 -25.82 -7.54 -13.03
N ALA A 597 -25.76 -6.35 -12.40
CA ALA A 597 -25.52 -6.22 -10.97
C ALA A 597 -26.67 -6.81 -10.13
N VAL A 598 -27.94 -6.61 -10.53
CA VAL A 598 -29.10 -7.22 -9.86
C VAL A 598 -29.11 -8.74 -10.05
N ALA A 599 -28.80 -9.25 -11.24
CA ALA A 599 -28.69 -10.69 -11.50
C ALA A 599 -27.56 -11.34 -10.68
N ALA A 600 -26.40 -10.67 -10.58
CA ALA A 600 -25.29 -11.12 -9.74
C ALA A 600 -25.65 -11.06 -8.24
N ALA A 601 -26.30 -10.00 -7.78
CA ALA A 601 -26.77 -9.88 -6.40
C ALA A 601 -27.80 -10.97 -6.06
N ALA A 602 -28.70 -11.31 -6.98
CA ALA A 602 -29.63 -12.43 -6.82
C ALA A 602 -28.89 -13.78 -6.75
N ALA A 603 -27.95 -14.05 -7.66
CA ALA A 603 -27.15 -15.28 -7.63
C ALA A 603 -26.36 -15.44 -6.32
N VAL A 604 -25.71 -14.37 -5.85
CA VAL A 604 -24.98 -14.33 -4.56
C VAL A 604 -25.92 -14.44 -3.37
N SER A 605 -27.10 -13.81 -3.42
CA SER A 605 -28.12 -13.94 -2.36
C SER A 605 -28.65 -15.38 -2.26
N TRP A 606 -28.79 -16.08 -3.39
CA TRP A 606 -29.28 -17.46 -3.43
C TRP A 606 -28.23 -18.44 -2.91
N THR A 607 -26.95 -18.28 -3.27
CA THR A 607 -25.88 -19.13 -2.73
C THR A 607 -25.63 -18.85 -1.24
N ALA A 608 -25.65 -17.58 -0.81
CA ALA A 608 -25.55 -17.21 0.61
C ALA A 608 -26.74 -17.76 1.43
N ALA A 609 -27.97 -17.61 0.95
CA ALA A 609 -29.14 -18.22 1.57
C ALA A 609 -29.03 -19.76 1.61
N GLY A 610 -28.47 -20.37 0.56
CA GLY A 610 -28.22 -21.81 0.49
C GLY A 610 -27.22 -22.36 1.51
N VAL A 611 -26.30 -21.50 1.99
CA VAL A 611 -25.33 -21.80 3.06
C VAL A 611 -25.94 -21.55 4.44
N ILE A 612 -26.65 -20.43 4.62
CA ILE A 612 -27.24 -20.00 5.90
C ILE A 612 -28.44 -20.87 6.29
N ALA A 613 -29.31 -21.17 5.33
CA ALA A 613 -30.45 -22.07 5.49
C ALA A 613 -30.22 -23.36 4.72
N GLN A 614 -30.12 -24.46 5.46
CA GLN A 614 -30.18 -25.80 4.89
C GLN A 614 -31.65 -26.27 4.92
N PRO A 615 -32.17 -26.87 3.84
CA PRO A 615 -33.58 -27.23 3.75
C PRO A 615 -33.84 -28.44 4.64
N LEU A 616 -34.80 -28.33 5.55
CA LEU A 616 -35.11 -29.44 6.47
C LEU A 616 -36.10 -30.39 5.80
N TYR A 617 -35.59 -31.56 5.40
CA TYR A 617 -36.41 -32.69 4.97
C TYR A 617 -36.99 -33.38 6.19
N GLN A 618 -38.24 -33.83 6.10
CA GLN A 618 -38.94 -34.54 7.17
C GLN A 618 -39.33 -35.93 6.68
N SER A 619 -39.11 -36.94 7.53
CA SER A 619 -39.79 -38.23 7.45
C SER A 619 -40.76 -38.39 8.62
N THR A 620 -41.81 -39.16 8.37
CA THR A 620 -42.78 -39.61 9.37
C THR A 620 -42.82 -41.14 9.36
N LEU A 621 -42.89 -41.72 10.55
CA LEU A 621 -43.03 -43.15 10.82
C LEU A 621 -44.16 -43.30 11.84
N THR A 622 -45.12 -44.19 11.58
CA THR A 622 -46.22 -44.46 12.51
C THR A 622 -46.05 -45.84 13.12
N LEU A 623 -45.83 -45.89 14.43
CA LEU A 623 -45.88 -47.13 15.21
C LEU A 623 -47.29 -47.30 15.79
N GLU A 624 -47.85 -48.50 15.66
CA GLU A 624 -49.03 -48.90 16.41
C GLU A 624 -48.56 -49.46 17.76
N VAL A 625 -49.02 -48.83 18.83
CA VAL A 625 -48.71 -49.19 20.22
C VAL A 625 -49.99 -49.74 20.86
N ARG A 626 -49.88 -50.87 21.54
CA ARG A 626 -50.99 -51.53 22.24
C ARG A 626 -50.66 -51.59 23.73
N GLU A 627 -51.45 -50.87 24.54
CA GLU A 627 -51.33 -50.90 26.00
C GLU A 627 -51.45 -52.35 26.52
N ALA A 628 -50.62 -52.74 27.48
CA ALA A 628 -50.64 -54.10 28.01
C ALA A 628 -51.94 -54.34 28.81
N PRO A 629 -52.62 -55.49 28.63
CA PRO A 629 -53.90 -55.75 29.27
C PRO A 629 -53.75 -55.82 30.80
N GLY A 630 -54.15 -54.75 31.48
CA GLY A 630 -54.08 -54.61 32.94
C GLY A 630 -53.23 -53.45 33.46
N GLU A 631 -52.52 -52.70 32.60
CA GLU A 631 -51.90 -51.43 32.99
C GLU A 631 -52.94 -50.29 33.04
N GLU A 632 -52.82 -49.41 34.04
CA GLU A 632 -53.75 -48.28 34.22
C GLU A 632 -53.39 -47.15 33.25
N ALA A 633 -54.28 -46.86 32.31
CA ALA A 633 -53.97 -46.07 31.12
C ALA A 633 -53.49 -44.64 31.44
N LEU A 634 -52.19 -44.39 31.27
CA LEU A 634 -51.51 -43.15 31.65
C LEU A 634 -52.10 -41.92 30.94
N PRO A 635 -52.09 -40.73 31.57
CA PRO A 635 -52.48 -39.49 30.91
C PRO A 635 -51.62 -39.25 29.65
N PRO A 636 -52.20 -38.82 28.51
CA PRO A 636 -51.48 -38.78 27.22
C PRO A 636 -50.14 -38.04 27.23
N GLY A 637 -50.03 -36.93 27.97
CA GLY A 637 -48.77 -36.20 28.11
C GLY A 637 -47.69 -36.95 28.91
N VAL A 638 -48.08 -37.75 29.91
CA VAL A 638 -47.16 -38.60 30.68
C VAL A 638 -46.67 -39.75 29.80
N TRP A 639 -47.60 -40.43 29.12
CA TRP A 639 -47.35 -41.50 28.16
C TRP A 639 -46.36 -41.06 27.06
N LEU A 640 -46.64 -39.93 26.39
CA LEU A 640 -45.79 -39.38 25.33
C LEU A 640 -44.39 -38.98 25.86
N SER A 641 -44.30 -38.43 27.07
CA SER A 641 -43.02 -38.11 27.72
C SER A 641 -42.19 -39.34 28.11
N GLY A 642 -42.85 -40.50 28.27
CA GLY A 642 -42.19 -41.80 28.42
C GLY A 642 -41.51 -42.22 27.12
N TYR A 643 -42.26 -42.32 26.02
CA TYR A 643 -41.70 -42.67 24.71
C TYR A 643 -40.61 -41.71 24.23
N GLN A 644 -40.73 -40.41 24.50
CA GLN A 644 -39.66 -39.44 24.17
C GLN A 644 -38.38 -39.66 24.99
N ARG A 645 -38.50 -40.14 26.24
CA ARG A 645 -37.35 -40.48 27.10
C ARG A 645 -36.70 -41.79 26.68
N ASP A 646 -37.51 -42.80 26.38
CA ASP A 646 -37.04 -44.13 26.00
C ASP A 646 -36.37 -44.12 24.62
N LEU A 647 -36.88 -43.32 23.66
CA LEU A 647 -36.26 -43.08 22.36
C LEU A 647 -34.85 -42.47 22.47
N LEU A 648 -34.60 -41.65 23.50
CA LEU A 648 -33.31 -41.05 23.80
C LEU A 648 -32.53 -41.80 24.90
N SER A 649 -32.93 -43.04 25.23
CA SER A 649 -32.22 -43.88 26.19
C SER A 649 -30.99 -44.55 25.57
N GLU A 650 -29.92 -44.71 26.35
CA GLU A 650 -28.66 -45.31 25.89
C GLU A 650 -28.83 -46.66 25.15
N PRO A 651 -29.70 -47.61 25.59
CA PRO A 651 -29.88 -48.86 24.86
C PRO A 651 -30.59 -48.70 23.51
N VAL A 652 -31.50 -47.72 23.37
CA VAL A 652 -32.10 -47.41 22.05
C VAL A 652 -31.06 -46.73 21.17
N LEU A 653 -30.36 -45.71 21.67
CA LEU A 653 -29.33 -44.99 20.92
C LEU A 653 -28.20 -45.92 20.45
N GLN A 654 -27.77 -46.88 21.28
CA GLN A 654 -26.78 -47.88 20.89
C GLN A 654 -27.28 -48.78 19.75
N GLU A 655 -28.53 -49.26 19.80
CA GLU A 655 -29.11 -50.09 18.75
C GLU A 655 -29.36 -49.31 17.45
N VAL A 656 -29.77 -48.04 17.55
CA VAL A 656 -29.85 -47.13 16.41
C VAL A 656 -28.47 -46.93 15.78
N GLN A 657 -27.40 -46.77 16.60
CA GLN A 657 -26.04 -46.68 16.08
C GLN A 657 -25.60 -47.97 15.39
N ASN A 658 -25.93 -49.15 15.93
CA ASN A 658 -25.65 -50.46 15.29
C ASN A 658 -26.30 -50.56 13.91
N GLN A 659 -27.59 -50.25 13.79
CA GLN A 659 -28.33 -50.36 12.53
C GLN A 659 -27.89 -49.32 11.49
N LEU A 660 -27.47 -48.15 11.93
CA LEU A 660 -26.86 -47.13 11.07
C LEU A 660 -25.48 -47.57 10.57
N GLN A 661 -24.63 -48.17 11.42
CA GLN A 661 -23.34 -48.73 11.02
C GLN A 661 -23.49 -49.90 10.03
N GLN A 662 -24.51 -50.75 10.18
CA GLN A 662 -24.86 -51.81 9.21
C GLN A 662 -25.26 -51.26 7.83
N ARG A 663 -25.63 -49.98 7.74
CA ARG A 663 -25.98 -49.25 6.51
C ARG A 663 -24.84 -48.34 6.01
N ASP A 664 -23.66 -48.43 6.63
CA ASP A 664 -22.49 -47.53 6.47
C ASP A 664 -22.81 -46.03 6.69
N LEU A 665 -23.83 -45.73 7.52
CA LEU A 665 -24.21 -44.37 7.88
C LEU A 665 -23.65 -44.01 9.27
N ARG A 666 -22.69 -43.08 9.31
CA ARG A 666 -22.06 -42.62 10.57
C ARG A 666 -22.55 -41.23 10.95
N LEU A 667 -23.71 -41.15 11.61
CA LEU A 667 -24.29 -39.86 12.02
C LEU A 667 -23.55 -39.15 13.18
N ALA A 668 -22.87 -39.92 14.03
CA ALA A 668 -22.04 -39.45 15.14
C ALA A 668 -20.97 -40.50 15.48
N GLY A 669 -19.86 -40.06 16.09
CA GLY A 669 -18.76 -40.93 16.52
C GLY A 669 -19.00 -41.69 17.82
N SER A 670 -19.99 -41.28 18.62
CA SER A 670 -20.37 -41.87 19.91
C SER A 670 -21.89 -41.96 20.05
N VAL A 671 -22.36 -42.81 20.98
CA VAL A 671 -23.79 -42.92 21.33
C VAL A 671 -24.31 -41.60 21.91
N GLU A 672 -23.54 -40.94 22.77
CA GLU A 672 -23.85 -39.62 23.31
C GLU A 672 -24.04 -38.54 22.22
N GLY A 673 -23.14 -38.49 21.23
CA GLY A 673 -23.25 -37.56 20.09
C GLY A 673 -24.41 -37.88 19.15
N LEU A 674 -24.83 -39.16 19.07
CA LEU A 674 -26.06 -39.54 18.36
C LEU A 674 -27.28 -39.06 19.15
N GLY A 675 -27.30 -39.26 20.48
CA GLY A 675 -28.33 -38.75 21.37
C GLY A 675 -28.48 -37.24 21.30
N GLU A 676 -27.37 -36.49 21.28
CA GLU A 676 -27.37 -35.03 21.09
C GLU A 676 -27.89 -34.64 19.69
N ARG A 677 -27.47 -35.32 18.62
CA ARG A 677 -27.96 -35.03 17.26
C ARG A 677 -29.46 -35.33 17.08
N LEU A 678 -30.01 -36.34 17.75
CA LEU A 678 -31.44 -36.66 17.72
C LEU A 678 -32.26 -35.73 18.63
N ARG A 679 -31.68 -35.25 19.75
CA ARG A 679 -32.31 -34.32 20.70
C ARG A 679 -32.63 -32.97 20.03
N GLY A 680 -33.90 -32.79 19.66
CA GLY A 680 -34.38 -31.60 18.93
C GLY A 680 -34.51 -31.79 17.41
N ARG A 681 -34.08 -32.93 16.86
CA ARG A 681 -34.37 -33.35 15.46
C ARG A 681 -35.44 -34.43 15.37
N VAL A 682 -35.65 -35.21 16.42
CA VAL A 682 -36.79 -36.13 16.55
C VAL A 682 -37.92 -35.43 17.29
N GLY A 683 -39.10 -35.36 16.66
CA GLY A 683 -40.35 -34.91 17.26
C GLY A 683 -41.33 -36.07 17.36
N VAL A 684 -41.74 -36.41 18.58
CA VAL A 684 -42.71 -37.48 18.84
C VAL A 684 -44.09 -36.85 19.08
N ARG A 685 -45.11 -37.37 18.41
CA ARG A 685 -46.53 -37.03 18.57
C ARG A 685 -47.35 -38.33 18.59
N GLY A 686 -48.64 -38.23 18.88
CA GLY A 686 -49.53 -39.39 18.79
C GLY A 686 -50.66 -39.38 19.79
N GLU A 687 -51.53 -40.36 19.62
CA GLU A 687 -52.58 -40.75 20.55
C GLU A 687 -52.33 -42.21 20.96
N ARG A 688 -53.06 -42.74 21.97
CA ARG A 688 -52.69 -43.98 22.69
C ARG A 688 -52.43 -45.22 21.81
N GLU A 689 -53.05 -45.30 20.64
CA GLU A 689 -52.89 -46.42 19.70
C GLU A 689 -51.85 -46.18 18.58
N ALA A 690 -51.41 -44.94 18.38
CA ALA A 690 -50.60 -44.54 17.22
C ALA A 690 -49.57 -43.45 17.58
N LEU A 691 -48.30 -43.86 17.62
CA LEU A 691 -47.16 -42.98 17.86
C LEU A 691 -46.57 -42.50 16.52
N GLU A 692 -46.74 -41.22 16.21
CA GLU A 692 -46.11 -40.55 15.07
C GLU A 692 -44.70 -40.07 15.49
N ILE A 693 -43.67 -40.79 15.06
CA ILE A 693 -42.29 -40.34 15.20
C ILE A 693 -41.93 -39.59 13.92
N THR A 694 -41.49 -38.34 14.06
CA THR A 694 -40.99 -37.53 12.95
C THR A 694 -39.52 -37.20 13.15
N PHE A 695 -38.74 -37.19 12.06
CA PHE A 695 -37.33 -36.82 12.09
C PHE A 695 -37.01 -35.79 11.01
N THR A 696 -36.23 -34.76 11.37
CA THR A 696 -35.79 -33.71 10.44
C THR A 696 -34.27 -33.58 10.41
N ASP A 697 -33.67 -33.70 9.23
CA ASP A 697 -32.24 -33.50 9.01
C ASP A 697 -32.01 -32.78 7.66
N PRO A 698 -30.94 -31.97 7.52
CA PRO A 698 -30.56 -31.36 6.24
C PRO A 698 -30.24 -32.33 5.09
N ASP A 699 -29.79 -33.56 5.37
CA ASP A 699 -29.48 -34.54 4.32
C ASP A 699 -30.69 -35.48 4.08
N PRO A 700 -31.39 -35.37 2.93
CA PRO A 700 -32.55 -36.21 2.63
C PRO A 700 -32.21 -37.71 2.59
N LYS A 701 -30.94 -38.08 2.36
CA LYS A 701 -30.48 -39.48 2.35
C LYS A 701 -30.42 -40.09 3.75
N LEU A 702 -30.29 -39.28 4.79
CA LEU A 702 -30.27 -39.74 6.19
C LEU A 702 -31.69 -39.81 6.78
N VAL A 703 -32.61 -38.99 6.27
CA VAL A 703 -33.94 -38.79 6.87
C VAL A 703 -34.81 -40.06 6.91
N VAL A 704 -34.78 -40.92 5.88
CA VAL A 704 -35.47 -42.23 5.93
C VAL A 704 -34.68 -43.27 6.76
N PRO A 705 -33.40 -43.56 6.48
CA PRO A 705 -32.69 -44.65 7.16
C PRO A 705 -32.49 -44.44 8.66
N VAL A 706 -32.43 -43.19 9.13
CA VAL A 706 -32.36 -42.85 10.56
C VAL A 706 -33.69 -43.06 11.24
N LEU A 707 -34.80 -42.61 10.66
CA LEU A 707 -36.11 -42.76 11.29
C LEU A 707 -36.54 -44.23 11.36
N ASP A 708 -36.27 -45.00 10.30
CA ASP A 708 -36.49 -46.45 10.30
C ASP A 708 -35.59 -47.17 11.35
N ALA A 709 -34.32 -46.75 11.50
CA ALA A 709 -33.45 -47.28 12.57
C ALA A 709 -33.95 -46.90 13.98
N VAL A 710 -34.41 -45.66 14.18
CA VAL A 710 -35.02 -45.19 15.45
C VAL A 710 -36.28 -45.99 15.79
N GLY A 711 -37.16 -46.22 14.81
CA GLY A 711 -38.37 -47.03 14.99
C GLY A 711 -38.05 -48.48 15.37
N ARG A 712 -37.09 -49.11 14.68
CA ARG A 712 -36.63 -50.49 14.97
C ARG A 712 -35.93 -50.59 16.31
N GLY A 713 -35.05 -49.65 16.66
CA GLY A 713 -34.35 -49.60 17.94
C GLY A 713 -35.31 -49.47 19.13
N LEU A 714 -36.32 -48.60 19.00
CA LEU A 714 -37.38 -48.44 20.00
C LEU A 714 -38.24 -49.73 20.13
N LEU A 715 -38.61 -50.35 19.01
CA LEU A 715 -39.38 -51.61 19.00
C LEU A 715 -38.58 -52.77 19.63
N ILE A 716 -37.29 -52.90 19.30
CA ILE A 716 -36.39 -53.89 19.91
C ILE A 716 -36.25 -53.65 21.42
N HIS A 717 -36.21 -52.38 21.85
CA HIS A 717 -36.16 -52.04 23.27
C HIS A 717 -37.43 -52.44 24.01
N HIS A 718 -38.62 -52.14 23.50
CA HIS A 718 -39.88 -52.57 24.13
C HIS A 718 -40.04 -54.09 24.10
N MET A 719 -39.71 -54.78 23.00
CA MET A 719 -39.62 -56.25 22.99
C MET A 719 -38.68 -56.80 24.07
N ALA A 720 -37.57 -56.12 24.35
CA ALA A 720 -36.64 -56.52 25.40
C ALA A 720 -37.16 -56.20 26.81
N GLN A 721 -37.91 -55.11 27.01
CA GLN A 721 -38.62 -54.82 28.25
C GLN A 721 -39.73 -55.86 28.51
N ASP A 722 -40.56 -56.16 27.51
CA ASP A 722 -41.68 -57.11 27.63
C ASP A 722 -41.20 -58.52 27.97
N ARG A 723 -40.14 -59.00 27.31
CA ARG A 723 -39.49 -60.28 27.66
C ARG A 723 -38.95 -60.30 29.08
N ARG A 724 -38.46 -59.17 29.62
CA ARG A 724 -38.04 -59.05 31.03
C ARG A 724 -39.24 -59.00 32.00
N ALA A 725 -40.36 -58.44 31.56
CA ALA A 725 -41.63 -58.42 32.30
C ALA A 725 -42.46 -59.72 32.17
N GLY A 726 -41.99 -60.71 31.40
CA GLY A 726 -42.72 -61.96 31.14
C GLY A 726 -43.89 -61.82 30.16
N ARG A 727 -44.04 -60.68 29.49
CA ARG A 727 -45.08 -60.42 28.49
C ARG A 727 -44.66 -61.04 27.15
N MET A 728 -45.54 -61.86 26.57
CA MET A 728 -45.33 -62.54 25.27
C MET A 728 -46.10 -61.90 24.10
N SER A 729 -46.88 -60.85 24.37
CA SER A 729 -47.56 -60.05 23.35
C SER A 729 -46.66 -58.91 22.87
N ASP A 730 -46.46 -58.78 21.56
CA ASP A 730 -45.77 -57.62 20.98
C ASP A 730 -46.59 -56.34 21.22
N THR A 731 -46.12 -55.48 22.14
CA THR A 731 -46.80 -54.22 22.52
C THR A 731 -46.61 -53.09 21.50
N ALA A 732 -45.66 -53.21 20.58
CA ALA A 732 -45.37 -52.22 19.55
C ALA A 732 -45.15 -52.89 18.19
N SER A 733 -45.71 -52.30 17.14
CA SER A 733 -45.55 -52.75 15.75
C SER A 733 -45.44 -51.56 14.78
N ILE A 734 -44.78 -51.74 13.64
CA ILE A 734 -44.66 -50.69 12.62
C ILE A 734 -45.93 -50.71 11.76
N ARG A 735 -46.76 -49.66 11.84
CA ARG A 735 -48.00 -49.52 11.05
C ARG A 735 -47.74 -48.89 9.68
N SER A 736 -46.76 -47.99 9.59
CA SER A 736 -46.29 -47.39 8.34
C SER A 736 -44.77 -47.32 8.36
N GLU A 737 -44.11 -47.69 7.26
CA GLU A 737 -42.67 -47.49 7.08
C GLU A 737 -42.32 -45.99 7.03
N ALA A 738 -41.04 -45.65 7.21
CA ALA A 738 -40.60 -44.25 7.25
C ALA A 738 -40.68 -43.60 5.86
N VAL A 739 -41.72 -42.79 5.63
CA VAL A 739 -41.89 -42.04 4.38
C VAL A 739 -41.31 -40.64 4.54
N ALA A 740 -40.36 -40.27 3.67
CA ALA A 740 -39.94 -38.87 3.52
C ALA A 740 -40.91 -38.09 2.64
N ARG A 741 -41.08 -36.79 2.93
CA ARG A 741 -41.73 -35.87 1.99
C ARG A 741 -40.75 -35.48 0.88
N ASP A 742 -41.21 -35.54 -0.36
CA ASP A 742 -40.46 -35.10 -1.56
C ASP A 742 -40.10 -33.60 -1.53
N GLN A 743 -40.81 -32.81 -0.71
CA GLN A 743 -40.57 -31.38 -0.52
C GLN A 743 -40.03 -31.12 0.89
N PRO A 744 -39.01 -30.26 1.04
CA PRO A 744 -38.51 -29.86 2.36
C PRO A 744 -39.60 -29.12 3.14
N VAL A 745 -39.85 -29.56 4.37
CA VAL A 745 -40.96 -29.05 5.21
C VAL A 745 -40.67 -27.65 5.75
N ARG A 746 -39.39 -27.27 5.79
CA ARG A 746 -38.97 -25.90 6.09
C ARG A 746 -37.77 -25.53 5.22
N ASP A 747 -38.06 -24.90 4.08
CA ASP A 747 -37.04 -24.22 3.27
C ASP A 747 -36.99 -22.73 3.60
N GLU A 748 -36.15 -22.36 4.55
CA GLU A 748 -35.95 -20.95 4.89
C GLU A 748 -35.09 -20.21 3.84
N ARG A 749 -34.54 -20.89 2.82
CA ARG A 749 -33.71 -20.26 1.79
C ARG A 749 -34.45 -19.14 1.07
N VAL A 750 -35.73 -19.31 0.78
CA VAL A 750 -36.56 -18.27 0.15
C VAL A 750 -36.66 -17.02 1.05
N ARG A 751 -36.77 -17.22 2.37
CA ARG A 751 -36.83 -16.12 3.35
C ARG A 751 -35.47 -15.43 3.50
N PHE A 752 -34.39 -16.18 3.66
CA PHE A 752 -33.03 -15.63 3.75
C PHE A 752 -32.60 -14.97 2.44
N PHE A 753 -32.92 -15.55 1.29
CA PHE A 753 -32.74 -14.94 -0.03
C PHE A 753 -33.45 -13.59 -0.11
N GLY A 754 -34.73 -13.51 0.29
CA GLY A 754 -35.48 -12.26 0.34
C GLY A 754 -34.85 -11.21 1.27
N MET A 755 -34.37 -11.61 2.45
CA MET A 755 -33.70 -10.70 3.38
C MET A 755 -32.33 -10.23 2.88
N ILE A 756 -31.51 -11.11 2.31
CA ILE A 756 -30.17 -10.79 1.79
C ILE A 756 -30.29 -9.92 0.53
N LEU A 757 -31.16 -10.28 -0.42
CA LEU A 757 -31.42 -9.51 -1.63
C LEU A 757 -32.07 -8.15 -1.31
N GLY A 758 -32.98 -8.11 -0.33
CA GLY A 758 -33.53 -6.87 0.21
C GLY A 758 -32.46 -5.97 0.84
N GLY A 759 -31.53 -6.56 1.60
CA GLY A 759 -30.35 -5.87 2.13
C GLY A 759 -29.48 -5.28 1.03
N PHE A 760 -29.15 -6.05 -0.01
CA PHE A 760 -28.42 -5.55 -1.19
C PHE A 760 -29.19 -4.43 -1.92
N ALA A 761 -30.51 -4.54 -2.06
CA ALA A 761 -31.33 -3.51 -2.71
C ALA A 761 -31.35 -2.20 -1.90
N VAL A 762 -31.51 -2.27 -0.56
CA VAL A 762 -31.43 -1.11 0.33
C VAL A 762 -30.02 -0.50 0.29
N LEU A 763 -28.97 -1.31 0.34
CA LEU A 763 -27.58 -0.81 0.34
C LEU A 763 -27.19 -0.20 -1.02
N ALA A 764 -27.68 -0.74 -2.13
CA ALA A 764 -27.53 -0.14 -3.46
C ALA A 764 -28.31 1.18 -3.59
N LEU A 765 -29.50 1.28 -3.01
CA LEU A 765 -30.30 2.51 -3.02
C LEU A 765 -29.68 3.59 -2.11
N LEU A 766 -29.14 3.21 -0.95
CA LEU A 766 -28.34 4.08 -0.08
C LEU A 766 -27.06 4.55 -0.77
N ALA A 767 -26.39 3.72 -1.58
CA ALA A 767 -25.23 4.11 -2.39
C ALA A 767 -25.59 4.99 -3.59
N ALA A 768 -26.80 4.86 -4.15
CA ALA A 768 -27.29 5.70 -5.24
C ALA A 768 -27.55 7.15 -4.81
N ILE A 769 -27.87 7.41 -3.53
CA ILE A 769 -28.09 8.77 -2.99
C ILE A 769 -26.82 9.65 -3.07
N PRO A 770 -25.66 9.29 -2.47
CA PRO A 770 -24.43 10.07 -2.59
C PRO A 770 -23.92 10.11 -4.04
N ALA A 771 -24.06 9.03 -4.81
CA ALA A 771 -23.72 9.06 -6.24
C ALA A 771 -24.54 10.12 -7.01
N ARG A 772 -25.85 10.24 -6.74
CA ARG A 772 -26.73 11.27 -7.31
C ARG A 772 -26.40 12.68 -6.80
N LEU A 773 -26.01 12.83 -5.53
CA LEU A 773 -25.56 14.12 -4.96
C LEU A 773 -24.20 14.57 -5.53
N LEU A 774 -23.28 13.64 -5.81
CA LEU A 774 -22.00 13.92 -6.46
C LEU A 774 -22.21 14.29 -7.94
N ALA A 775 -23.02 13.52 -8.68
CA ALA A 775 -23.40 13.85 -10.05
C ALA A 775 -24.12 15.21 -10.15
N GLY A 776 -25.02 15.51 -9.20
CA GLY A 776 -25.71 16.80 -9.10
C GLY A 776 -24.82 17.97 -8.64
N ARG A 777 -23.66 17.71 -8.05
CA ARG A 777 -22.61 18.73 -7.83
C ARG A 777 -21.76 18.94 -9.08
N ALA A 778 -21.44 17.88 -9.83
CA ALA A 778 -20.70 17.98 -11.08
C ALA A 778 -21.48 18.77 -12.16
N SER A 779 -22.79 18.56 -12.31
CA SER A 779 -23.61 19.31 -13.27
C SER A 779 -23.76 20.81 -12.93
N ARG A 780 -23.63 21.19 -11.65
CA ARG A 780 -23.68 22.59 -11.17
C ARG A 780 -22.40 23.39 -11.44
N GLN A 781 -21.40 22.82 -12.11
CA GLN A 781 -20.20 23.54 -12.57
C GLN A 781 -20.27 23.97 -14.05
N LEU A 782 -21.38 23.69 -14.75
CA LEU A 782 -21.65 24.29 -16.06
C LEU A 782 -22.08 25.77 -15.88
N PRO A 783 -21.50 26.72 -16.64
CA PRO A 783 -21.78 28.13 -16.46
C PRO A 783 -23.22 28.50 -16.86
N GLU A 784 -23.89 29.26 -16.00
CA GLU A 784 -25.35 29.49 -16.03
C GLU A 784 -25.86 30.15 -17.33
N GLY A 785 -25.00 30.85 -18.08
CA GLY A 785 -25.36 31.46 -19.36
C GLY A 785 -25.81 30.48 -20.46
N ALA A 786 -25.37 29.21 -20.41
CA ALA A 786 -25.68 28.24 -21.47
C ALA A 786 -27.15 27.77 -21.49
N VAL A 787 -27.87 27.89 -20.38
CA VAL A 787 -29.29 27.48 -20.28
C VAL A 787 -30.22 28.62 -20.71
N ALA A 788 -29.81 29.87 -20.52
CA ALA A 788 -30.59 31.06 -20.87
C ALA A 788 -30.78 31.22 -22.40
N GLU A 789 -29.75 30.97 -23.22
CA GLU A 789 -29.87 31.06 -24.69
C GLU A 789 -30.80 29.98 -25.28
N LEU A 790 -30.94 28.81 -24.62
CA LEU A 790 -31.82 27.74 -25.07
C LEU A 790 -33.31 28.03 -24.77
N ALA A 791 -33.61 28.66 -23.64
CA ALA A 791 -34.99 29.03 -23.28
C ALA A 791 -35.62 30.07 -24.24
N VAL A 792 -34.81 30.87 -24.93
CA VAL A 792 -35.27 31.88 -25.91
C VAL A 792 -35.69 31.25 -27.25
N LEU A 793 -35.28 29.99 -27.52
CA LEU A 793 -35.58 29.28 -28.78
C LEU A 793 -36.84 28.41 -28.73
N GLU A 794 -37.55 28.36 -27.59
CA GLU A 794 -38.73 27.48 -27.40
C GLU A 794 -40.08 28.22 -27.60
N HIS A 795 -40.05 29.50 -27.99
CA HIS A 795 -41.25 30.23 -28.42
C HIS A 795 -41.46 30.13 -29.95
N PRO A 796 -42.54 29.49 -30.43
CA PRO A 796 -42.87 29.48 -31.85
C PRO A 796 -43.39 30.85 -32.32
N SER A 797 -43.03 31.25 -33.54
CA SER A 797 -43.48 32.51 -34.16
C SER A 797 -45.01 32.59 -34.26
N PRO A 798 -45.64 33.76 -34.00
CA PRO A 798 -47.11 33.90 -33.90
C PRO A 798 -47.87 33.86 -35.25
N LEU A 799 -47.26 33.35 -36.32
CA LEU A 799 -47.83 33.31 -37.68
C LEU A 799 -48.58 32.01 -38.03
N VAL A 800 -48.90 31.18 -37.02
CA VAL A 800 -49.58 29.88 -37.23
C VAL A 800 -50.95 29.82 -36.54
N THR A 801 -51.17 30.60 -35.48
CA THR A 801 -52.43 30.61 -34.71
C THR A 801 -53.62 31.16 -35.51
N GLU A 802 -53.40 32.18 -36.34
CA GLU A 802 -54.46 32.87 -37.09
C GLU A 802 -55.15 31.98 -38.15
N ALA A 803 -54.47 30.91 -38.60
CA ALA A 803 -55.04 29.94 -39.53
C ALA A 803 -55.95 28.88 -38.88
N MET A 804 -55.95 28.76 -37.55
CA MET A 804 -56.62 27.64 -36.86
C MET A 804 -57.93 28.02 -36.15
N GLU A 805 -58.14 29.29 -35.79
CA GLU A 805 -59.43 29.75 -35.22
C GLU A 805 -60.53 29.88 -36.28
N ALA A 806 -60.17 30.18 -37.54
CA ALA A 806 -61.10 30.28 -38.67
C ALA A 806 -61.92 29.01 -38.96
N SER A 807 -61.52 27.85 -38.41
CA SER A 807 -62.18 26.55 -38.62
C SER A 807 -63.25 26.19 -37.57
N LYS A 808 -63.49 27.04 -36.55
CA LYS A 808 -64.45 26.74 -35.46
C LYS A 808 -65.76 27.54 -35.49
N ALA A 809 -65.97 28.39 -36.51
CA ALA A 809 -67.08 29.34 -36.57
C ALA A 809 -68.33 28.87 -37.36
N THR A 810 -68.47 27.57 -37.65
CA THR A 810 -69.63 27.04 -38.40
C THR A 810 -70.11 25.67 -37.88
N GLY A 811 -71.09 25.66 -36.98
CA GLY A 811 -71.88 24.47 -36.65
C GLY A 811 -72.38 24.42 -35.20
N GLY A 812 -73.71 24.33 -35.02
CA GLY A 812 -74.32 24.02 -33.72
C GLY A 812 -74.88 25.22 -32.95
N GLY A 813 -75.88 25.92 -33.50
CA GLY A 813 -76.76 26.81 -32.74
C GLY A 813 -78.22 26.38 -32.92
N ALA A 814 -78.90 26.08 -31.80
CA ALA A 814 -80.35 25.89 -31.67
C ALA A 814 -80.69 25.66 -30.17
N ASP A 815 -80.75 26.74 -29.40
CA ASP A 815 -81.27 26.74 -28.04
C ASP A 815 -82.81 26.79 -28.04
N ASP A 816 -83.46 26.00 -27.18
CA ASP A 816 -84.78 26.22 -26.53
C ASP A 816 -85.17 24.92 -25.78
N GLU A 817 -85.91 24.90 -24.67
CA GLU A 817 -86.56 25.94 -23.86
C GLU A 817 -86.68 25.40 -22.40
N GLY A 818 -87.07 26.23 -21.41
CA GLY A 818 -87.81 25.70 -20.23
C GLY A 818 -87.12 25.54 -18.86
N ASP A 819 -87.02 26.67 -18.13
CA ASP A 819 -87.61 26.85 -16.79
C ASP A 819 -86.94 26.28 -15.49
N VAL A 820 -87.45 26.80 -14.36
CA VAL A 820 -87.24 26.45 -12.94
C VAL A 820 -85.91 26.87 -12.30
N ILE A 821 -85.71 28.18 -12.18
CA ILE A 821 -85.00 28.75 -11.02
C ILE A 821 -86.01 29.05 -9.90
N LYS A 822 -85.82 28.42 -8.73
CA LYS A 822 -86.39 28.87 -7.46
C LYS A 822 -85.28 28.98 -6.40
N PRO A 823 -85.11 30.16 -5.83
CA PRO A 823 -85.01 30.27 -4.38
C PRO A 823 -85.99 31.31 -3.82
N VAL A 824 -86.34 31.16 -2.54
CA VAL A 824 -86.54 32.19 -1.51
C VAL A 824 -87.39 31.58 -0.39
N PHE A 825 -86.88 31.67 0.84
CA PHE A 825 -87.64 31.49 2.06
C PHE A 825 -87.37 32.72 2.93
N ARG A 826 -88.33 33.64 3.04
CA ARG A 826 -88.53 34.54 4.19
C ARG A 826 -89.77 35.41 4.05
N PHE A 827 -90.65 35.29 5.05
CA PHE A 827 -91.90 36.03 5.29
C PHE A 827 -92.99 35.86 4.21
#